data_AF-A0AAD2FJI9-F1
#
_entry.id   AF-A0AAD2FJI9-F1
#
_cell.length_a   1.000
_cell.length_b   1.000
_cell.length_c   1.000
_cell.angle_alpha   90.00
_cell.angle_beta   90.00
_cell.angle_gamma   90.00
#
_symmetry.space_group_name_H-M   'P 1'
#
loop_
_entity.id
_entity.type
_entity.pdbx_description
1 polymer ?
#
loop_
_entity_poly.entity_id
_entity_poly.type
_entity_poly.pdbx_seq_one_letter_code
_entity_poly.pdbx_strand_id
1 'polypeptide(L)'
;MNQITNLLLIFTLLCLPSLCQGQAETIKVLVVLTQWANHADRALIPKEDIESMWNGPRDPNTAPGEFIAQYIESNSYGKYTIEATVIDWYQLTVTEEEASNGALGNSVPGRPDIEDNLLPALEAAVAGGIDLTEYSRDGSRFIRGVVFMHSGYAGENGGTDCETGADYLNRIQSKSWGTDESIAGTNLFLSTMVTVSVYRGICDLQIQRIGVVIHEWMHAEFGLEDFYDTGGRYNGSRSATGGIGAFGIMSFAGGQGYDYALPGLMNPYCKMEIGALEPIEITVDGIYDARPSAIHPDVYIIREPYEEGEYLLIENRQPLLSDAKLWGPGGIVIYHVDENMEGYGNLVRGGPFVEGWPGNGDHYKVAVLQADSLYELEMAINLGHNDDFWKEGDVLGPGNGESVATDAGTYPNTDSYVDGNIRVTDLIIDLFTAQADGVWSFRVQGLQEAPSSAPSVAPSQDATLSSVPSQKPSTSLAPSLSLAPSFAIEPVNCFEGIDDDPTMFCNCASDCLDDNRDFKCDCVDAEQCCDEYETPPPTAAPQPTPPPTTPPPTAVGDTPPPTAPPTPPPTSPPTPPPTPPPTVLVTNRPTADRQGECLVTVFTNQCDTFMESKNTQDMQQDQCDCYNFCNGVELPCCPFGNDCSISCNGELVAGCQVPAPEPTPPPTPPPTRPINTCQLSINTQSCDTVSWTDMQPVQGCDCYNFCNGAYSSCCTAGQPCGMECGGSVVAGCEFMSQPNGTPTPVPVTPVPTTATPTADPGPSTFFFWPDGMMR
;
A
#
# COMPACT_ATOMS: atom_id res chain seq x y z
N MET A 1 -56.21 32.55 44.64
CA MET A 1 -55.76 32.03 45.96
C MET A 1 -55.39 30.58 45.78
N ASN A 2 -54.27 30.18 46.37
CA ASN A 2 -53.75 28.84 46.72
C ASN A 2 -54.21 27.63 45.87
N GLN A 3 -53.31 26.94 45.17
CA GLN A 3 -52.32 26.00 45.72
C GLN A 3 -52.96 24.80 46.44
N ILE A 4 -52.95 23.65 45.76
CA ILE A 4 -52.92 22.33 46.38
C ILE A 4 -51.72 21.59 45.78
N THR A 5 -50.85 21.12 46.65
CA THR A 5 -49.63 20.37 46.29
C THR A 5 -49.99 18.98 45.80
N ASN A 6 -49.22 18.43 44.85
CA ASN A 6 -49.17 16.98 44.69
C ASN A 6 -47.73 16.53 44.42
N LEU A 7 -47.39 15.33 44.89
CA LEU A 7 -46.01 14.84 45.00
C LEU A 7 -45.63 14.03 43.76
N LEU A 8 -44.50 14.36 43.13
CA LEU A 8 -43.87 13.52 42.11
C LEU A 8 -42.45 13.16 42.56
N LEU A 9 -42.18 11.86 42.70
CA LEU A 9 -40.81 11.36 42.88
C LEU A 9 -40.10 11.41 41.53
N ILE A 10 -39.00 12.14 41.45
CA ILE A 10 -38.03 12.02 40.36
C ILE A 10 -36.89 11.15 40.86
N PHE A 11 -36.76 9.95 40.29
CA PHE A 11 -35.55 9.16 40.43
C PHE A 11 -34.49 9.76 39.49
N THR A 12 -33.58 10.56 40.04
CA THR A 12 -32.40 11.03 39.30
C THR A 12 -31.43 9.86 39.17
N LEU A 13 -31.46 9.17 38.02
CA LEU A 13 -30.44 8.19 37.68
C LEU A 13 -29.15 8.94 37.38
N LEU A 14 -28.17 8.87 38.29
CA LEU A 14 -26.83 9.38 38.04
C LEU A 14 -26.15 8.45 37.04
N CYS A 15 -26.04 8.88 35.78
CA CYS A 15 -25.20 8.19 34.82
C CYS A 15 -23.73 8.36 35.24
N LEU A 16 -22.99 7.25 35.32
CA LEU A 16 -21.53 7.29 35.50
C LEU A 16 -20.88 7.55 34.13
N PRO A 17 -19.78 8.29 34.03
CA PRO A 17 -19.20 8.68 32.73
C PRO A 17 -18.82 7.49 31.83
N SER A 18 -18.58 6.30 32.39
CA SER A 18 -18.36 5.05 31.64
C SER A 18 -19.61 4.47 30.93
N LEU A 19 -20.74 5.18 30.92
CA LEU A 19 -22.00 4.77 30.27
C LEU A 19 -22.46 5.75 29.17
N CYS A 20 -21.58 6.66 28.73
CA CYS A 20 -21.85 7.61 27.65
C CYS A 20 -20.81 7.59 26.52
N GLN A 21 -20.00 6.52 26.40
CA GLN A 21 -19.53 6.13 25.07
C GLN A 21 -20.76 5.71 24.25
N GLY A 22 -20.86 6.19 23.01
CA GLY A 22 -21.82 5.62 22.07
C GLY A 22 -21.53 4.13 21.91
N GLN A 23 -22.56 3.29 21.87
CA GLN A 23 -22.35 1.88 21.55
C GLN A 23 -21.77 1.81 20.13
N ALA A 24 -20.65 1.10 19.96
CA ALA A 24 -20.05 0.88 18.66
C ALA A 24 -21.09 0.28 17.70
N GLU A 25 -21.17 0.84 16.49
CA GLU A 25 -22.02 0.30 15.44
C GLU A 25 -21.32 -0.92 14.83
N THR A 26 -22.05 -2.04 14.73
CA THR A 26 -21.53 -3.27 14.11
C THR A 26 -22.04 -3.34 12.69
N ILE A 27 -21.13 -3.16 11.74
CA ILE A 27 -21.38 -3.28 10.30
C ILE A 27 -21.28 -4.77 9.96
N LYS A 28 -22.38 -5.33 9.45
CA LYS A 28 -22.42 -6.72 8.96
C LYS A 28 -21.97 -6.78 7.51
N VAL A 29 -20.99 -7.64 7.21
CA VAL A 29 -20.43 -7.80 5.86
C VAL A 29 -20.71 -9.21 5.36
N LEU A 30 -21.15 -9.35 4.10
CA LEU A 30 -21.33 -10.65 3.46
C LEU A 30 -20.18 -10.91 2.50
N VAL A 31 -19.47 -12.02 2.72
CA VAL A 31 -18.32 -12.44 1.90
C VAL A 31 -18.68 -13.73 1.15
N VAL A 32 -18.92 -13.58 -0.15
CA VAL A 32 -19.32 -14.62 -1.10
C VAL A 32 -18.07 -15.20 -1.77
N LEU A 33 -17.83 -16.50 -1.64
CA LEU A 33 -16.67 -17.17 -2.22
C LEU A 33 -17.04 -17.81 -3.57
N THR A 34 -16.40 -17.40 -4.68
CA THR A 34 -16.79 -17.81 -6.04
C THR A 34 -15.70 -18.58 -6.79
N GLN A 35 -15.99 -19.83 -7.13
CA GLN A 35 -15.12 -20.68 -7.96
C GLN A 35 -15.57 -20.60 -9.43
N TRP A 36 -14.67 -20.22 -10.35
CA TRP A 36 -14.97 -20.17 -11.78
C TRP A 36 -15.04 -21.59 -12.38
N ALA A 37 -15.80 -21.77 -13.47
CA ALA A 37 -16.02 -23.09 -14.08
C ALA A 37 -14.72 -23.79 -14.55
N ASN A 38 -13.76 -23.01 -15.03
CA ASN A 38 -12.42 -23.48 -15.42
C ASN A 38 -11.47 -23.72 -14.23
N HIS A 39 -11.86 -23.34 -13.00
CA HIS A 39 -11.02 -23.47 -11.80
C HIS A 39 -11.45 -24.64 -10.89
N ALA A 40 -12.27 -25.57 -11.38
CA ALA A 40 -12.80 -26.70 -10.61
C ALA A 40 -11.72 -27.58 -9.93
N ASP A 41 -10.56 -27.77 -10.60
CA ASP A 41 -9.42 -28.53 -10.09
C ASP A 41 -8.39 -27.68 -9.30
N ARG A 42 -8.61 -26.37 -9.17
CA ARG A 42 -7.69 -25.44 -8.50
C ARG A 42 -7.76 -25.61 -6.98
N ALA A 43 -6.61 -25.65 -6.29
CA ALA A 43 -6.57 -25.78 -4.84
C ALA A 43 -7.07 -24.49 -4.16
N LEU A 44 -8.26 -24.54 -3.56
CA LEU A 44 -8.92 -23.40 -2.94
C LEU A 44 -8.36 -23.05 -1.56
N ILE A 45 -8.43 -21.76 -1.20
CA ILE A 45 -8.21 -21.29 0.17
C ILE A 45 -9.32 -21.85 1.10
N PRO A 46 -8.97 -22.42 2.27
CA PRO A 46 -9.94 -22.77 3.30
C PRO A 46 -10.81 -21.58 3.70
N LYS A 47 -12.10 -21.82 3.89
CA LYS A 47 -13.05 -20.76 4.26
C LYS A 47 -12.65 -20.11 5.61
N GLU A 48 -12.16 -20.94 6.51
CA GLU A 48 -11.71 -20.61 7.86
C GLU A 48 -10.53 -19.62 7.86
N ASP A 49 -9.68 -19.67 6.82
CA ASP A 49 -8.56 -18.73 6.63
C ASP A 49 -9.08 -17.34 6.23
N ILE A 50 -10.16 -17.29 5.44
CA ILE A 50 -10.84 -16.05 5.02
C ILE A 50 -11.69 -15.49 6.16
N GLU A 51 -12.40 -16.33 6.92
CA GLU A 51 -13.07 -15.95 8.17
C GLU A 51 -12.07 -15.34 9.16
N SER A 52 -10.83 -15.86 9.19
CA SER A 52 -9.74 -15.33 10.01
C SER A 52 -9.21 -13.98 9.50
N MET A 53 -9.10 -13.79 8.18
CA MET A 53 -8.69 -12.51 7.58
C MET A 53 -9.67 -11.36 7.87
N TRP A 54 -10.96 -11.67 7.96
CA TRP A 54 -12.00 -10.68 8.27
C TRP A 54 -12.20 -10.46 9.77
N ASN A 55 -12.43 -11.53 10.54
CA ASN A 55 -12.90 -11.47 11.93
C ASN A 55 -11.89 -12.01 12.97
N GLY A 56 -10.96 -12.86 12.54
CA GLY A 56 -10.11 -13.64 13.44
C GLY A 56 -8.92 -12.86 13.98
N PRO A 57 -8.33 -13.29 15.10
CA PRO A 57 -7.09 -12.70 15.57
C PRO A 57 -5.96 -12.93 14.56
N ARG A 58 -5.03 -11.97 14.47
CA ARG A 58 -3.79 -12.00 13.67
C ARG A 58 -3.15 -13.40 13.59
N ASP A 59 -2.99 -13.92 12.37
CA ASP A 59 -2.30 -15.18 12.06
C ASP A 59 -1.13 -14.94 11.08
N PRO A 60 0.10 -15.42 11.34
CA PRO A 60 1.27 -15.18 10.48
C PRO A 60 1.18 -15.67 9.03
N ASN A 61 0.22 -16.52 8.69
CA ASN A 61 0.06 -17.09 7.35
C ASN A 61 -1.05 -16.35 6.59
N THR A 62 -2.22 -16.21 7.23
CA THR A 62 -3.43 -15.65 6.62
C THR A 62 -3.49 -14.12 6.77
N ALA A 63 -3.44 -13.61 8.00
CA ALA A 63 -3.52 -12.19 8.35
C ALA A 63 -2.32 -11.74 9.22
N PRO A 64 -1.11 -11.58 8.64
CA PRO A 64 0.13 -11.44 9.42
C PRO A 64 0.38 -10.03 9.96
N GLY A 65 -0.34 -9.02 9.46
CA GLY A 65 -0.34 -7.66 9.99
C GLY A 65 -1.50 -7.50 10.96
N GLU A 66 -2.59 -6.91 10.50
CA GLU A 66 -3.88 -6.90 11.18
C GLU A 66 -4.97 -7.60 10.34
N PHE A 67 -6.18 -7.70 10.89
CA PHE A 67 -7.37 -8.24 10.26
C PHE A 67 -8.39 -7.12 10.03
N ILE A 68 -9.32 -7.31 9.08
CA ILE A 68 -10.15 -6.21 8.56
C ILE A 68 -11.02 -5.56 9.65
N ALA A 69 -11.60 -6.34 10.57
CA ALA A 69 -12.34 -5.79 11.69
C ALA A 69 -11.47 -4.94 12.65
N GLN A 70 -10.22 -5.34 12.92
CA GLN A 70 -9.27 -4.55 13.74
C GLN A 70 -8.88 -3.24 13.05
N TYR A 71 -8.66 -3.27 11.73
CA TYR A 71 -8.33 -2.06 10.97
C TYR A 71 -9.46 -1.01 11.06
N ILE A 72 -10.71 -1.43 10.92
CA ILE A 72 -11.85 -0.52 10.98
C ILE A 72 -12.15 -0.09 12.42
N GLU A 73 -11.94 -0.94 13.42
CA GLU A 73 -12.02 -0.54 14.83
C GLU A 73 -10.97 0.55 15.16
N SER A 74 -9.72 0.39 14.72
CA SER A 74 -8.64 1.35 14.98
C SER A 74 -8.86 2.68 14.25
N ASN A 75 -9.12 2.65 12.94
CA ASN A 75 -9.32 3.85 12.13
C ASN A 75 -10.62 4.60 12.47
N SER A 76 -11.60 3.92 13.07
CA SER A 76 -12.84 4.54 13.57
C SER A 76 -12.79 4.96 15.05
N TYR A 77 -11.65 4.82 15.72
CA TYR A 77 -11.49 5.04 17.16
C TYR A 77 -12.50 4.25 18.03
N GLY A 78 -12.90 3.06 17.57
CA GLY A 78 -13.90 2.20 18.19
C GLY A 78 -15.36 2.60 17.92
N LYS A 79 -15.64 3.52 16.98
CA LYS A 79 -17.02 3.84 16.57
C LYS A 79 -17.65 2.72 15.75
N TYR A 80 -16.85 2.05 14.92
CA TYR A 80 -17.29 0.94 14.05
C TYR A 80 -16.59 -0.36 14.41
N THR A 81 -17.33 -1.45 14.25
CA THR A 81 -16.86 -2.84 14.37
C THR A 81 -17.41 -3.63 13.18
N ILE A 82 -16.72 -4.68 12.74
CA ILE A 82 -17.20 -5.56 11.66
C ILE A 82 -17.59 -6.93 12.21
N GLU A 83 -18.71 -7.46 11.71
CA GLU A 83 -19.09 -8.87 11.81
C GLU A 83 -19.27 -9.41 10.38
N ALA A 84 -18.26 -10.09 9.83
CA ALA A 84 -18.29 -10.61 8.47
C ALA A 84 -18.75 -12.07 8.43
N THR A 85 -19.87 -12.34 7.75
CA THR A 85 -20.30 -13.70 7.42
C THR A 85 -19.63 -14.12 6.12
N VAL A 86 -18.69 -15.06 6.20
CA VAL A 86 -18.21 -15.78 5.02
C VAL A 86 -19.14 -16.95 4.74
N ILE A 87 -19.50 -17.17 3.47
CA ILE A 87 -20.26 -18.35 3.03
C ILE A 87 -19.37 -19.35 2.28
N ASP A 88 -19.85 -20.58 2.15
CA ASP A 88 -19.08 -21.66 1.53
C ASP A 88 -18.90 -21.44 0.02
N TRP A 89 -17.82 -21.98 -0.56
CA TRP A 89 -17.47 -21.83 -1.98
C TRP A 89 -18.61 -22.24 -2.93
N TYR A 90 -19.05 -21.31 -3.77
CA TYR A 90 -20.03 -21.55 -4.82
C TYR A 90 -19.34 -21.72 -6.18
N GLN A 91 -19.57 -22.85 -6.84
CA GLN A 91 -19.08 -23.15 -8.18
C GLN A 91 -19.97 -22.47 -9.24
N LEU A 92 -19.45 -21.41 -9.85
CA LEU A 92 -20.06 -20.73 -10.98
C LEU A 92 -20.04 -21.61 -12.24
N THR A 93 -21.00 -21.36 -13.13
CA THR A 93 -21.14 -22.04 -14.43
C THR A 93 -20.35 -21.39 -15.56
N VAL A 94 -19.85 -20.18 -15.36
CA VAL A 94 -19.04 -19.39 -16.30
C VAL A 94 -17.56 -19.50 -15.97
N THR A 95 -16.69 -19.45 -16.98
CA THR A 95 -15.23 -19.39 -16.79
C THR A 95 -14.75 -17.98 -16.47
N GLU A 96 -13.56 -17.84 -15.89
CA GLU A 96 -12.99 -16.51 -15.62
C GLU A 96 -12.74 -15.71 -16.92
N GLU A 97 -12.32 -16.40 -18.00
CA GLU A 97 -12.12 -15.78 -19.32
C GLU A 97 -13.43 -15.23 -19.90
N GLU A 98 -14.53 -15.97 -19.81
CA GLU A 98 -15.85 -15.49 -20.22
C GLU A 98 -16.31 -14.30 -19.37
N ALA A 99 -16.22 -14.39 -18.04
CA ALA A 99 -16.67 -13.34 -17.12
C ALA A 99 -15.79 -12.07 -17.15
N SER A 100 -14.51 -12.20 -17.50
CA SER A 100 -13.59 -11.06 -17.68
C SER A 100 -13.90 -10.22 -18.92
N ASN A 101 -14.66 -10.79 -19.86
CA ASN A 101 -14.89 -10.28 -21.21
C ASN A 101 -13.61 -10.02 -22.06
N GLY A 102 -12.43 -10.45 -21.62
CA GLY A 102 -11.14 -10.03 -22.18
C GLY A 102 -10.81 -8.56 -21.87
N ALA A 103 -11.40 -8.02 -20.81
CA ALA A 103 -11.41 -6.61 -20.43
C ALA A 103 -11.36 -6.41 -18.90
N LEU A 104 -10.69 -7.31 -18.16
CA LEU A 104 -10.51 -7.24 -16.70
C LEU A 104 -11.82 -7.38 -15.87
N GLY A 105 -12.91 -7.84 -16.48
CA GLY A 105 -14.25 -7.84 -15.88
C GLY A 105 -14.96 -6.49 -15.98
N ASN A 106 -14.56 -5.63 -16.93
CA ASN A 106 -15.29 -4.41 -17.28
C ASN A 106 -16.36 -4.71 -18.34
N SER A 107 -17.39 -3.85 -18.38
CA SER A 107 -18.51 -3.95 -19.30
C SER A 107 -18.08 -3.91 -20.77
N VAL A 108 -18.54 -4.87 -21.56
CA VAL A 108 -18.29 -4.94 -23.00
C VAL A 108 -19.65 -5.04 -23.73
N PRO A 109 -20.03 -4.07 -24.57
CA PRO A 109 -21.36 -4.01 -25.19
C PRO A 109 -21.77 -5.32 -25.88
N GLY A 110 -22.92 -5.86 -25.47
CA GLY A 110 -23.47 -7.10 -26.01
C GLY A 110 -22.95 -8.39 -25.36
N ARG A 111 -22.18 -8.30 -24.28
CA ARG A 111 -21.85 -9.42 -23.38
C ARG A 111 -22.51 -9.22 -22.01
N PRO A 112 -22.64 -10.27 -21.17
CA PRO A 112 -23.05 -10.12 -19.78
C PRO A 112 -22.03 -9.30 -18.98
N ASP A 113 -22.51 -8.57 -17.98
CA ASP A 113 -21.68 -7.80 -17.06
C ASP A 113 -21.21 -8.68 -15.87
N ILE A 114 -20.37 -8.14 -14.98
CA ILE A 114 -19.75 -8.97 -13.93
C ILE A 114 -20.77 -9.37 -12.84
N GLU A 115 -21.78 -8.53 -12.60
CA GLU A 115 -22.95 -8.82 -11.78
C GLU A 115 -23.75 -10.04 -12.25
N ASP A 116 -24.13 -10.12 -13.54
CA ASP A 116 -24.85 -11.27 -14.13
C ASP A 116 -24.19 -12.61 -13.77
N ASN A 117 -22.84 -12.60 -13.78
CA ASN A 117 -22.00 -13.76 -13.57
C ASN A 117 -21.82 -14.12 -12.09
N LEU A 118 -22.02 -13.17 -11.16
CA LEU A 118 -21.79 -13.33 -9.72
C LEU A 118 -23.09 -13.49 -8.91
N LEU A 119 -24.20 -12.87 -9.34
CA LEU A 119 -25.52 -12.95 -8.69
C LEU A 119 -25.96 -14.39 -8.33
N PRO A 120 -25.75 -15.44 -9.16
CA PRO A 120 -26.16 -16.81 -8.81
C PRO A 120 -25.55 -17.34 -7.51
N ALA A 121 -24.37 -16.87 -7.10
CA ALA A 121 -23.75 -17.24 -5.83
C ALA A 121 -24.45 -16.57 -4.64
N LEU A 122 -24.85 -15.31 -4.78
CA LEU A 122 -25.61 -14.56 -3.78
C LEU A 122 -27.04 -15.10 -3.63
N GLU A 123 -27.69 -15.44 -4.74
CA GLU A 123 -29.02 -16.08 -4.73
C GLU A 123 -28.98 -17.49 -4.13
N ALA A 124 -27.91 -18.25 -4.36
CA ALA A 124 -27.69 -19.54 -3.69
C ALA A 124 -27.51 -19.37 -2.17
N ALA A 125 -26.88 -18.28 -1.71
CA ALA A 125 -26.79 -17.95 -0.28
C ALA A 125 -28.17 -17.67 0.34
N VAL A 126 -29.01 -16.87 -0.34
CA VAL A 126 -30.41 -16.62 0.04
C VAL A 126 -31.20 -17.92 0.11
N ALA A 127 -31.08 -18.78 -0.92
CA ALA A 127 -31.74 -20.09 -0.95
C ALA A 127 -31.23 -21.05 0.13
N GLY A 128 -29.98 -20.90 0.57
CA GLY A 128 -29.38 -21.58 1.72
C GLY A 128 -29.87 -21.08 3.08
N GLY A 129 -30.53 -19.91 3.13
CA GLY A 129 -31.13 -19.33 4.33
C GLY A 129 -30.42 -18.09 4.90
N ILE A 130 -29.53 -17.44 4.14
CA ILE A 130 -28.99 -16.13 4.50
C ILE A 130 -30.10 -15.06 4.38
N ASP A 131 -30.43 -14.40 5.49
CA ASP A 131 -31.30 -13.22 5.48
C ASP A 131 -30.49 -11.98 5.13
N LEU A 132 -30.62 -11.51 3.89
CA LEU A 132 -29.90 -10.33 3.41
C LEU A 132 -30.36 -9.02 4.09
N THR A 133 -31.49 -9.00 4.80
CA THR A 133 -31.89 -7.80 5.56
C THR A 133 -30.96 -7.48 6.73
N GLU A 134 -30.19 -8.46 7.23
CA GLU A 134 -29.17 -8.23 8.27
C GLU A 134 -27.96 -7.42 7.76
N TYR A 135 -27.79 -7.30 6.45
CA TYR A 135 -26.69 -6.56 5.79
C TYR A 135 -27.17 -5.23 5.19
N SER A 136 -28.39 -4.79 5.53
CA SER A 136 -28.90 -3.46 5.22
C SER A 136 -28.62 -2.52 6.38
N ARG A 137 -27.50 -1.77 6.31
CA ARG A 137 -27.06 -0.88 7.38
C ARG A 137 -28.09 0.20 7.76
N ASP A 138 -28.81 0.74 6.78
CA ASP A 138 -29.85 1.77 6.98
C ASP A 138 -31.28 1.20 7.08
N GLY A 139 -31.45 -0.12 6.94
CA GLY A 139 -32.75 -0.78 6.87
C GLY A 139 -33.55 -0.51 5.59
N SER A 140 -32.91 0.00 4.54
CA SER A 140 -33.50 0.13 3.21
C SER A 140 -33.60 -1.21 2.48
N ARG A 141 -34.00 -1.15 1.20
CA ARG A 141 -34.00 -2.30 0.29
C ARG A 141 -32.70 -2.47 -0.50
N PHE A 142 -31.71 -1.64 -0.25
CA PHE A 142 -30.46 -1.57 -0.99
C PHE A 142 -29.32 -2.12 -0.13
N ILE A 143 -28.75 -3.25 -0.53
CA ILE A 143 -27.64 -3.92 0.15
C ILE A 143 -26.33 -3.40 -0.46
N ARG A 144 -25.35 -3.13 0.39
CA ARG A 144 -24.04 -2.57 0.02
C ARG A 144 -22.91 -3.46 0.53
N GLY A 145 -21.69 -3.19 0.07
CA GLY A 145 -20.48 -3.77 0.64
C GLY A 145 -20.37 -5.30 0.52
N VAL A 146 -21.12 -5.94 -0.39
CA VAL A 146 -21.06 -7.40 -0.60
C VAL A 146 -19.77 -7.74 -1.33
N VAL A 147 -18.95 -8.60 -0.73
CA VAL A 147 -17.62 -8.94 -1.25
C VAL A 147 -17.64 -10.30 -1.94
N PHE A 148 -17.43 -10.32 -3.25
CA PHE A 148 -17.20 -11.52 -4.03
C PHE A 148 -15.70 -11.80 -4.11
N MET A 149 -15.23 -12.80 -3.35
CA MET A 149 -13.84 -13.25 -3.42
C MET A 149 -13.71 -14.41 -4.42
N HIS A 150 -13.03 -14.17 -5.55
CA HIS A 150 -12.97 -15.12 -6.67
C HIS A 150 -11.70 -15.99 -6.67
N SER A 151 -11.86 -17.21 -7.20
CA SER A 151 -10.82 -18.25 -7.31
C SER A 151 -9.73 -18.00 -8.37
N GLY A 152 -9.57 -16.81 -8.92
CA GLY A 152 -8.50 -16.47 -9.88
C GLY A 152 -7.44 -15.55 -9.27
N TYR A 153 -6.35 -15.30 -9.99
CA TYR A 153 -5.39 -14.24 -9.63
C TYR A 153 -5.89 -12.89 -10.14
N ALA A 154 -5.67 -11.82 -9.38
CA ALA A 154 -6.20 -10.50 -9.73
C ALA A 154 -5.59 -9.95 -11.03
N GLY A 155 -6.44 -9.41 -11.91
CA GLY A 155 -6.07 -8.93 -13.25
C GLY A 155 -5.04 -7.80 -13.26
N GLU A 156 -5.13 -6.87 -12.31
CA GLU A 156 -4.26 -5.68 -12.20
C GLU A 156 -2.78 -6.02 -11.94
N ASN A 157 -2.47 -7.24 -11.46
CA ASN A 157 -1.09 -7.72 -11.33
C ASN A 157 -0.38 -7.96 -12.68
N GLY A 158 -1.10 -7.90 -13.81
CA GLY A 158 -0.54 -8.14 -15.14
C GLY A 158 -0.12 -9.60 -15.36
N GLY A 159 0.67 -9.86 -16.41
CA GLY A 159 1.27 -11.17 -16.69
C GLY A 159 0.27 -12.32 -16.84
N THR A 160 0.74 -13.56 -16.67
CA THR A 160 -0.04 -14.78 -16.92
C THR A 160 -0.28 -15.56 -15.64
N ASP A 161 -1.48 -16.12 -15.46
CA ASP A 161 -1.82 -17.03 -14.36
C ASP A 161 -1.01 -18.34 -14.47
N CYS A 162 -0.20 -18.66 -13.46
CA CYS A 162 0.62 -19.88 -13.44
C CYS A 162 -0.18 -21.21 -13.47
N GLU A 163 -1.42 -21.22 -12.98
CA GLU A 163 -2.24 -22.44 -12.86
C GLU A 163 -3.06 -22.70 -14.13
N THR A 164 -3.52 -21.64 -14.80
CA THR A 164 -4.48 -21.73 -15.93
C THR A 164 -3.89 -21.33 -17.28
N GLY A 165 -2.79 -20.55 -17.29
CA GLY A 165 -2.24 -19.95 -18.51
C GLY A 165 -3.01 -18.73 -19.02
N ALA A 166 -4.00 -18.22 -18.27
CA ALA A 166 -4.77 -17.05 -18.66
C ALA A 166 -3.92 -15.75 -18.64
N ASP A 167 -4.00 -14.97 -19.71
CA ASP A 167 -3.49 -13.60 -19.75
C ASP A 167 -4.25 -12.68 -18.77
N TYR A 168 -3.62 -11.59 -18.33
CA TYR A 168 -4.21 -10.68 -17.34
C TYR A 168 -5.56 -10.08 -17.78
N LEU A 169 -5.76 -9.79 -19.07
CA LEU A 169 -7.04 -9.29 -19.59
C LEU A 169 -8.18 -10.31 -19.44
N ASN A 170 -7.83 -11.60 -19.40
CA ASN A 170 -8.74 -12.73 -19.24
C ASN A 170 -8.97 -13.12 -17.76
N ARG A 171 -8.61 -12.24 -16.81
CA ARG A 171 -8.86 -12.40 -15.36
C ARG A 171 -9.75 -11.27 -14.83
N ILE A 172 -10.32 -11.42 -13.63
CA ILE A 172 -11.03 -10.31 -12.97
C ILE A 172 -10.04 -9.46 -12.18
N GLN A 173 -10.10 -8.14 -12.36
CA GLN A 173 -9.35 -7.16 -11.56
C GLN A 173 -9.96 -7.04 -10.14
N SER A 174 -9.16 -6.62 -9.16
CA SER A 174 -9.65 -6.13 -7.86
C SER A 174 -10.28 -4.75 -8.03
N LYS A 175 -11.58 -4.61 -7.70
CA LYS A 175 -12.38 -3.40 -7.99
C LYS A 175 -13.76 -3.41 -7.30
N SER A 176 -14.32 -2.23 -7.07
CA SER A 176 -15.64 -1.97 -6.47
C SER A 176 -16.61 -1.29 -7.45
N TRP A 177 -17.91 -1.60 -7.35
CA TRP A 177 -18.93 -1.27 -8.36
C TRP A 177 -20.23 -0.83 -7.72
N GLY A 178 -20.87 0.19 -8.29
CA GLY A 178 -22.29 0.50 -8.07
C GLY A 178 -23.17 -0.23 -9.08
N THR A 179 -24.33 -0.71 -8.65
CA THR A 179 -25.30 -1.45 -9.48
C THR A 179 -26.73 -1.27 -8.92
N ASP A 180 -27.77 -1.81 -9.55
CA ASP A 180 -29.18 -1.80 -9.06
C ASP A 180 -29.85 -3.16 -9.28
N GLU A 181 -29.09 -4.24 -9.06
CA GLU A 181 -29.51 -5.58 -9.45
C GLU A 181 -30.48 -6.23 -8.46
N SER A 182 -31.58 -6.80 -8.98
CA SER A 182 -32.66 -7.33 -8.16
C SER A 182 -32.38 -8.78 -7.73
N ILE A 183 -32.18 -9.01 -6.43
CA ILE A 183 -31.72 -10.30 -5.92
C ILE A 183 -32.90 -11.28 -5.84
N ALA A 184 -32.91 -12.36 -6.66
CA ALA A 184 -34.07 -13.23 -6.75
C ALA A 184 -34.40 -13.94 -5.43
N GLY A 185 -35.69 -14.22 -5.24
CA GLY A 185 -36.23 -14.73 -3.98
C GLY A 185 -36.43 -13.66 -2.89
N THR A 186 -35.91 -12.45 -3.07
CA THR A 186 -36.05 -11.33 -2.11
C THR A 186 -36.89 -10.18 -2.67
N ASN A 187 -36.97 -9.07 -1.92
CA ASN A 187 -37.42 -7.76 -2.40
C ASN A 187 -36.29 -6.70 -2.34
N LEU A 188 -35.05 -7.18 -2.33
CA LEU A 188 -33.82 -6.41 -2.10
C LEU A 188 -33.02 -6.27 -3.39
N PHE A 189 -32.17 -5.25 -3.40
CA PHE A 189 -31.40 -4.79 -4.55
C PHE A 189 -29.94 -4.70 -4.11
N LEU A 190 -29.03 -5.24 -4.92
CA LEU A 190 -27.61 -5.07 -4.73
C LEU A 190 -27.26 -3.67 -5.26
N SER A 191 -26.77 -2.79 -4.38
CA SER A 191 -26.47 -1.38 -4.69
C SER A 191 -24.97 -1.14 -4.87
N THR A 192 -24.13 -1.87 -4.14
CA THR A 192 -22.68 -1.88 -4.35
C THR A 192 -22.11 -3.28 -4.09
N MET A 193 -21.06 -3.63 -4.83
CA MET A 193 -20.30 -4.86 -4.62
C MET A 193 -18.80 -4.66 -4.80
N VAL A 194 -18.02 -5.64 -4.33
CA VAL A 194 -16.57 -5.75 -4.51
C VAL A 194 -16.24 -7.06 -5.22
N THR A 195 -15.36 -7.02 -6.22
CA THR A 195 -14.70 -8.22 -6.75
C THR A 195 -13.22 -8.19 -6.39
N VAL A 196 -12.71 -9.23 -5.70
CA VAL A 196 -11.27 -9.35 -5.35
C VAL A 196 -10.78 -10.79 -5.40
N SER A 197 -9.52 -11.00 -5.78
CA SER A 197 -8.90 -12.32 -5.82
C SER A 197 -8.77 -12.93 -4.41
N VAL A 198 -8.87 -14.26 -4.25
CA VAL A 198 -8.41 -14.88 -2.99
C VAL A 198 -6.89 -15.03 -2.88
N TYR A 199 -6.11 -14.81 -3.93
CA TYR A 199 -4.68 -15.18 -4.00
C TYR A 199 -3.72 -13.99 -4.17
N ARG A 200 -2.41 -14.24 -4.03
CA ARG A 200 -1.36 -13.23 -4.20
C ARG A 200 -0.72 -13.28 -5.58
N GLY A 201 -0.51 -12.09 -6.17
CA GLY A 201 0.22 -11.93 -7.42
C GLY A 201 -0.40 -12.74 -8.57
N ILE A 202 0.40 -13.60 -9.19
CA ILE A 202 0.02 -14.41 -10.38
C ILE A 202 0.42 -15.89 -10.29
N CYS A 203 1.09 -16.30 -9.20
CA CYS A 203 1.67 -17.64 -9.01
C CYS A 203 1.79 -18.08 -7.53
N ASP A 204 1.13 -17.38 -6.59
CA ASP A 204 1.15 -17.73 -5.15
C ASP A 204 -0.27 -18.06 -4.64
N LEU A 205 -0.58 -19.36 -4.55
CA LEU A 205 -1.82 -19.93 -4.00
C LEU A 205 -1.92 -19.79 -2.47
N GLN A 206 -1.47 -18.67 -1.92
CA GLN A 206 -1.68 -18.26 -0.55
C GLN A 206 -2.71 -17.13 -0.51
N ILE A 207 -3.53 -17.10 0.54
CA ILE A 207 -4.60 -16.10 0.70
C ILE A 207 -4.05 -14.67 0.56
N GLN A 208 -4.77 -13.77 -0.11
CA GLN A 208 -4.30 -12.39 -0.30
C GLN A 208 -4.09 -11.61 1.02
N ARG A 209 -3.60 -10.36 0.94
CA ARG A 209 -3.41 -9.51 2.12
C ARG A 209 -4.55 -8.49 2.22
N ILE A 210 -4.81 -7.96 3.41
CA ILE A 210 -6.01 -7.15 3.66
C ILE A 210 -6.11 -5.87 2.80
N GLY A 211 -4.98 -5.28 2.40
CA GLY A 211 -4.93 -3.92 1.83
C GLY A 211 -5.83 -3.68 0.64
N VAL A 212 -5.84 -4.59 -0.35
CA VAL A 212 -6.72 -4.46 -1.53
C VAL A 212 -8.16 -4.80 -1.17
N VAL A 213 -8.39 -5.87 -0.39
CA VAL A 213 -9.74 -6.26 0.08
C VAL A 213 -10.46 -5.09 0.75
N ILE A 214 -9.75 -4.37 1.63
CA ILE A 214 -10.32 -3.32 2.45
C ILE A 214 -10.45 -1.99 1.70
N HIS A 215 -9.49 -1.65 0.82
CA HIS A 215 -9.58 -0.51 -0.09
C HIS A 215 -10.88 -0.55 -0.91
N GLU A 216 -11.12 -1.66 -1.61
CA GLU A 216 -12.36 -1.86 -2.39
C GLU A 216 -13.62 -1.91 -1.53
N TRP A 217 -13.56 -2.53 -0.35
CA TRP A 217 -14.69 -2.59 0.55
C TRP A 217 -15.08 -1.22 1.13
N MET A 218 -14.11 -0.33 1.37
CA MET A 218 -14.40 1.03 1.84
C MET A 218 -15.06 1.91 0.77
N HIS A 219 -14.70 1.76 -0.51
CA HIS A 219 -15.48 2.35 -1.61
C HIS A 219 -16.92 1.82 -1.61
N ALA A 220 -17.11 0.49 -1.54
CA ALA A 220 -18.43 -0.12 -1.65
C ALA A 220 -19.36 0.14 -0.46
N GLU A 221 -18.86 0.11 0.79
CA GLU A 221 -19.67 0.34 1.99
C GLU A 221 -19.87 1.83 2.29
N PHE A 222 -18.79 2.62 2.28
CA PHE A 222 -18.84 4.02 2.72
C PHE A 222 -18.97 5.04 1.58
N GLY A 223 -18.65 4.66 0.34
CA GLY A 223 -18.63 5.60 -0.80
C GLY A 223 -17.42 6.53 -0.82
N LEU A 224 -16.29 6.13 -0.20
CA LEU A 224 -15.04 6.90 -0.27
C LEU A 224 -14.53 6.99 -1.72
N GLU A 225 -13.79 8.05 -2.02
CA GLU A 225 -13.19 8.32 -3.33
C GLU A 225 -11.70 7.94 -3.36
N ASP A 226 -11.12 7.87 -4.56
CA ASP A 226 -9.69 7.62 -4.77
C ASP A 226 -8.85 8.88 -4.59
N PHE A 227 -7.92 8.85 -3.65
CA PHE A 227 -6.98 9.94 -3.39
C PHE A 227 -5.58 9.67 -3.97
N TYR A 228 -5.44 8.71 -4.88
CA TYR A 228 -4.33 8.70 -5.86
C TYR A 228 -4.68 9.56 -7.07
N ASP A 229 -3.72 9.75 -7.98
CA ASP A 229 -3.93 10.55 -9.18
C ASP A 229 -4.84 9.81 -10.19
N THR A 230 -6.14 10.10 -10.16
CA THR A 230 -7.13 9.47 -11.04
C THR A 230 -7.09 10.04 -12.47
N GLY A 231 -6.43 11.19 -12.67
CA GLY A 231 -6.10 11.75 -13.99
C GLY A 231 -4.97 11.03 -14.72
N GLY A 232 -4.22 10.19 -14.03
CA GLY A 232 -3.12 9.40 -14.57
C GLY A 232 -1.75 9.99 -14.27
N ARG A 233 -0.91 9.16 -13.63
CA ARG A 233 0.42 9.46 -13.09
C ARG A 233 1.29 10.36 -13.97
N TYR A 234 1.83 11.41 -13.38
CA TYR A 234 2.70 12.37 -14.07
C TYR A 234 3.90 11.69 -14.73
N ASN A 235 4.24 12.14 -15.94
CA ASN A 235 5.35 11.65 -16.76
C ASN A 235 5.41 10.11 -16.92
N GLY A 236 4.27 9.40 -16.78
CA GLY A 236 4.20 7.94 -16.89
C GLY A 236 4.94 7.16 -15.80
N SER A 237 5.18 7.78 -14.62
CA SER A 237 5.91 7.14 -13.52
C SER A 237 5.32 5.79 -13.11
N ARG A 238 6.19 4.77 -12.96
CA ARG A 238 5.78 3.44 -12.51
C ARG A 238 5.97 3.21 -11.00
N SER A 239 6.63 4.13 -10.29
CA SER A 239 7.10 3.95 -8.90
C SER A 239 6.03 4.18 -7.82
N ALA A 240 5.06 5.06 -8.08
CA ALA A 240 4.04 5.49 -7.13
C ALA A 240 2.70 5.73 -7.83
N THR A 241 1.64 5.97 -7.04
CA THR A 241 0.25 6.16 -7.53
C THR A 241 -0.13 7.62 -7.76
N GLY A 242 0.59 8.58 -7.19
CA GLY A 242 0.26 10.01 -7.22
C GLY A 242 -0.74 10.40 -6.12
N GLY A 243 -1.34 11.60 -6.20
CA GLY A 243 -2.31 12.05 -5.20
C GLY A 243 -1.65 12.26 -3.83
N ILE A 244 -2.16 11.64 -2.77
CA ILE A 244 -1.56 11.68 -1.42
C ILE A 244 -0.57 10.53 -1.12
N GLY A 245 -0.32 9.62 -2.06
CA GLY A 245 0.57 8.47 -1.87
C GLY A 245 0.21 7.62 -0.64
N ALA A 246 1.21 7.14 0.09
CA ALA A 246 1.01 6.29 1.28
C ALA A 246 0.64 7.08 2.56
N PHE A 247 0.24 8.36 2.45
CA PHE A 247 -0.42 9.09 3.53
C PHE A 247 -1.91 8.73 3.69
N GLY A 248 -2.50 7.93 2.79
CA GLY A 248 -3.82 7.35 2.99
C GLY A 248 -4.07 6.07 2.19
N ILE A 249 -4.73 5.09 2.82
CA ILE A 249 -5.09 3.80 2.20
C ILE A 249 -5.92 3.92 0.90
N MET A 250 -6.71 4.99 0.76
CA MET A 250 -7.48 5.30 -0.46
C MET A 250 -6.63 5.89 -1.60
N SER A 251 -5.31 5.92 -1.43
CA SER A 251 -4.33 6.34 -2.44
C SER A 251 -3.25 5.28 -2.66
N PHE A 252 -2.91 4.53 -1.61
CA PHE A 252 -2.07 3.35 -1.75
C PHE A 252 -2.40 2.23 -0.76
N ALA A 253 -3.15 1.23 -1.24
CA ALA A 253 -3.54 0.02 -0.51
C ALA A 253 -2.37 -0.86 0.00
N GLY A 254 -1.13 -0.57 -0.39
CA GLY A 254 0.07 -1.25 0.10
C GLY A 254 0.76 -0.57 1.29
N GLY A 255 0.21 0.54 1.80
CA GLY A 255 0.76 1.28 2.95
C GLY A 255 2.19 1.79 2.75
N GLN A 256 2.80 2.27 3.83
CA GLN A 256 4.21 2.67 3.75
C GLN A 256 5.10 1.42 3.67
N GLY A 257 6.14 1.46 2.84
CA GLY A 257 7.04 0.31 2.66
C GLY A 257 6.48 -0.85 1.82
N TYR A 258 5.36 -0.66 1.12
CA TYR A 258 4.76 -1.63 0.17
C TYR A 258 4.33 -2.97 0.82
N ASP A 259 3.93 -2.97 2.10
CA ASP A 259 3.41 -4.13 2.83
C ASP A 259 1.87 -4.12 2.88
N TYR A 260 1.24 -4.80 1.92
CA TYR A 260 -0.23 -4.93 1.84
C TYR A 260 -0.90 -5.62 3.04
N ALA A 261 -0.14 -6.12 4.03
CA ALA A 261 -0.68 -6.58 5.32
C ALA A 261 -0.75 -5.46 6.39
N LEU A 262 -0.12 -4.31 6.14
CA LEU A 262 -0.09 -3.10 6.96
C LEU A 262 -0.34 -1.89 6.04
N PRO A 263 -1.59 -1.70 5.56
CA PRO A 263 -1.90 -0.86 4.40
C PRO A 263 -1.86 0.65 4.67
N GLY A 264 -1.24 1.10 5.78
CA GLY A 264 -1.29 2.47 6.27
C GLY A 264 -2.68 2.86 6.78
N LEU A 265 -2.78 3.95 7.54
CA LEU A 265 -4.06 4.45 8.07
C LEU A 265 -4.89 5.18 6.99
N MET A 266 -6.19 5.34 7.27
CA MET A 266 -7.03 6.36 6.65
C MET A 266 -6.46 7.76 6.93
N ASN A 267 -6.46 8.63 5.92
CA ASN A 267 -6.22 10.05 6.12
C ASN A 267 -7.40 10.70 6.90
N PRO A 268 -7.27 11.93 7.42
CA PRO A 268 -8.32 12.56 8.20
C PRO A 268 -9.61 12.82 7.42
N TYR A 269 -9.52 13.15 6.13
CA TYR A 269 -10.69 13.34 5.26
C TYR A 269 -11.55 12.06 5.19
N CYS A 270 -10.95 10.91 4.91
CA CYS A 270 -11.67 9.63 4.92
C CYS A 270 -12.31 9.32 6.28
N LYS A 271 -11.61 9.63 7.38
CA LYS A 271 -12.16 9.46 8.73
C LYS A 271 -13.35 10.42 9.00
N MET A 272 -13.37 11.61 8.42
CA MET A 272 -14.51 12.54 8.48
C MET A 272 -15.69 12.05 7.64
N GLU A 273 -15.45 11.60 6.40
CA GLU A 273 -16.51 11.13 5.49
C GLU A 273 -17.24 9.89 6.02
N ILE A 274 -16.53 8.91 6.58
CA ILE A 274 -17.19 7.78 7.25
C ILE A 274 -17.83 8.19 8.60
N GLY A 275 -17.68 9.44 9.03
CA GLY A 275 -18.13 9.97 10.31
C GLY A 275 -17.39 9.42 11.53
N ALA A 276 -16.20 8.84 11.37
CA ALA A 276 -15.36 8.36 12.47
C ALA A 276 -14.72 9.51 13.27
N LEU A 277 -14.48 10.65 12.63
CA LEU A 277 -13.76 11.79 13.16
C LEU A 277 -14.62 13.05 13.10
N GLU A 278 -14.76 13.71 14.25
CA GLU A 278 -15.19 15.11 14.34
C GLU A 278 -13.93 15.95 14.62
N PRO A 279 -13.48 16.81 13.69
CA PRO A 279 -12.23 17.54 13.83
C PRO A 279 -12.34 18.73 14.79
N ILE A 280 -11.22 19.11 15.40
CA ILE A 280 -11.13 20.23 16.35
C ILE A 280 -10.90 21.54 15.58
N GLU A 281 -11.92 22.39 15.50
CA GLU A 281 -11.83 23.65 14.74
C GLU A 281 -10.94 24.70 15.44
N ILE A 282 -9.95 25.21 14.70
CA ILE A 282 -9.08 26.30 15.10
C ILE A 282 -9.64 27.61 14.53
N THR A 283 -10.02 28.54 15.43
CA THR A 283 -10.65 29.84 15.11
C THR A 283 -9.91 31.05 15.69
N VAL A 284 -8.79 30.83 16.39
CA VAL A 284 -8.00 31.87 17.06
C VAL A 284 -6.50 31.57 17.00
N ASP A 285 -5.67 32.60 17.12
CA ASP A 285 -4.22 32.46 17.28
C ASP A 285 -3.89 31.67 18.56
N GLY A 286 -3.01 30.66 18.46
CA GLY A 286 -2.72 29.76 19.58
C GLY A 286 -1.61 28.74 19.33
N ILE A 287 -1.29 27.96 20.36
CA ILE A 287 -0.45 26.75 20.27
C ILE A 287 -1.35 25.56 20.60
N TYR A 288 -1.26 24.51 19.79
CA TYR A 288 -2.13 23.34 19.77
C TYR A 288 -1.29 22.07 19.88
N ASP A 289 -1.77 21.07 20.63
CA ASP A 289 -1.06 19.82 20.92
C ASP A 289 -1.79 18.63 20.27
N ALA A 290 -1.29 18.15 19.13
CA ALA A 290 -1.81 16.97 18.46
C ALA A 290 -1.19 15.69 19.03
N ARG A 291 -2.00 14.81 19.61
CA ARG A 291 -1.59 13.45 19.98
C ARG A 291 -1.68 12.50 18.76
N PRO A 292 -1.02 11.32 18.77
CA PRO A 292 -0.94 10.46 17.59
C PRO A 292 -2.30 10.01 17.02
N SER A 293 -2.56 10.32 15.74
CA SER A 293 -3.86 10.09 15.07
C SER A 293 -4.19 8.62 14.76
N ALA A 294 -3.27 7.71 15.08
CA ALA A 294 -3.50 6.27 15.10
C ALA A 294 -4.38 5.81 16.28
N ILE A 295 -4.41 6.56 17.38
CA ILE A 295 -5.05 6.17 18.65
C ILE A 295 -5.85 7.29 19.34
N HIS A 296 -5.78 8.52 18.82
CA HIS A 296 -6.51 9.67 19.34
C HIS A 296 -7.13 10.49 18.20
N PRO A 297 -8.40 10.95 18.31
CA PRO A 297 -9.06 11.78 17.29
C PRO A 297 -8.58 13.25 17.33
N ASP A 298 -7.30 13.49 17.60
CA ASP A 298 -6.70 14.82 17.78
C ASP A 298 -6.26 15.39 16.41
N VAL A 299 -7.23 15.50 15.50
CA VAL A 299 -7.09 16.18 14.22
C VAL A 299 -7.68 17.57 14.35
N TYR A 300 -6.97 18.57 13.83
CA TYR A 300 -7.44 19.95 13.78
C TYR A 300 -7.90 20.33 12.37
N ILE A 301 -8.82 21.29 12.30
CA ILE A 301 -9.30 21.89 11.04
C ILE A 301 -9.24 23.42 11.10
N ILE A 302 -8.81 24.05 10.02
CA ILE A 302 -8.81 25.52 9.83
C ILE A 302 -9.73 25.84 8.66
N ARG A 303 -10.89 26.45 8.95
CA ARG A 303 -11.90 26.83 7.94
C ARG A 303 -11.83 28.32 7.56
N GLU A 304 -11.72 29.25 8.51
CA GLU A 304 -11.42 30.65 8.18
C GLU A 304 -9.93 30.78 7.79
N PRO A 305 -9.56 31.54 6.73
CA PRO A 305 -10.37 32.43 5.91
C PRO A 305 -10.76 31.85 4.52
N TYR A 306 -10.82 30.53 4.39
CA TYR A 306 -11.15 29.82 3.14
C TYR A 306 -12.63 29.97 2.75
N GLU A 307 -13.04 29.45 1.58
CA GLU A 307 -14.47 29.44 1.17
C GLU A 307 -15.19 28.18 1.68
N GLU A 308 -16.51 28.12 1.57
CA GLU A 308 -17.27 26.94 2.00
C GLU A 308 -16.85 25.73 1.14
N GLY A 309 -16.41 24.64 1.79
CA GLY A 309 -15.83 23.46 1.14
C GLY A 309 -14.28 23.43 1.09
N GLU A 310 -13.60 24.57 1.25
CA GLU A 310 -12.14 24.66 1.30
C GLU A 310 -11.63 24.77 2.76
N TYR A 311 -10.57 24.05 3.12
CA TYR A 311 -9.95 24.09 4.46
C TYR A 311 -8.60 23.38 4.54
N LEU A 312 -7.87 23.59 5.65
CA LEU A 312 -6.73 22.75 6.03
C LEU A 312 -7.11 21.73 7.10
N LEU A 313 -6.63 20.49 6.99
CA LEU A 313 -6.63 19.48 8.05
C LEU A 313 -5.20 19.25 8.56
N ILE A 314 -5.05 19.09 9.88
CA ILE A 314 -3.74 18.89 10.53
C ILE A 314 -3.82 17.68 11.45
N GLU A 315 -2.92 16.70 11.26
CA GLU A 315 -2.80 15.55 12.14
C GLU A 315 -1.34 15.22 12.50
N ASN A 316 -1.16 14.49 13.61
CA ASN A 316 0.14 13.95 14.02
C ASN A 316 0.21 12.46 13.68
N ARG A 317 0.99 12.12 12.64
CA ARG A 317 1.18 10.74 12.16
C ARG A 317 2.47 10.16 12.74
N GLN A 318 2.34 8.98 13.35
CA GLN A 318 3.40 8.28 14.09
C GLN A 318 3.40 6.80 13.70
N PRO A 319 4.54 6.10 13.78
CA PRO A 319 4.66 4.70 13.33
C PRO A 319 3.96 3.70 14.28
N LEU A 320 2.63 3.66 14.21
CA LEU A 320 1.73 2.94 15.12
C LEU A 320 0.61 2.23 14.34
N LEU A 321 0.20 1.04 14.81
CA LEU A 321 -0.87 0.22 14.21
C LEU A 321 -0.60 -0.07 12.71
N SER A 322 -1.54 0.24 11.81
CA SER A 322 -1.40 0.09 10.35
C SER A 322 -0.21 0.88 9.78
N ASP A 323 0.13 2.01 10.42
CA ASP A 323 1.27 2.86 10.09
C ASP A 323 2.59 2.36 10.72
N ALA A 324 2.69 1.11 11.19
CA ALA A 324 3.95 0.55 11.75
C ALA A 324 5.13 0.46 10.75
N LYS A 325 4.96 0.97 9.53
CA LYS A 325 5.98 1.14 8.48
C LYS A 325 6.22 2.60 8.07
N LEU A 326 5.51 3.55 8.68
CA LEU A 326 5.63 4.99 8.43
C LEU A 326 7.07 5.46 8.60
N TRP A 327 7.49 6.41 7.76
CA TRP A 327 8.85 6.93 7.74
C TRP A 327 9.20 7.60 9.07
N GLY A 328 10.15 7.02 9.81
CA GLY A 328 10.50 7.46 11.16
C GLY A 328 11.25 8.80 11.17
N PRO A 329 10.94 9.73 12.09
CA PRO A 329 10.12 9.51 13.30
C PRO A 329 8.61 9.75 13.15
N GLY A 330 8.12 10.08 11.95
CA GLY A 330 6.79 10.70 11.79
C GLY A 330 6.77 12.17 12.25
N GLY A 331 5.61 12.78 12.27
CA GLY A 331 5.46 14.21 12.57
C GLY A 331 4.08 14.76 12.22
N ILE A 332 3.99 16.08 12.02
CA ILE A 332 2.77 16.74 11.57
C ILE A 332 2.62 16.57 10.05
N VAL A 333 1.42 16.16 9.63
CA VAL A 333 0.98 16.15 8.22
C VAL A 333 -0.15 17.18 8.09
N ILE A 334 -0.05 18.04 7.07
CA ILE A 334 -1.06 19.05 6.74
C ILE A 334 -1.65 18.69 5.38
N TYR A 335 -2.97 18.63 5.30
CA TYR A 335 -3.71 18.44 4.05
C TYR A 335 -4.43 19.74 3.69
N HIS A 336 -4.41 20.10 2.40
CA HIS A 336 -5.31 21.11 1.83
C HIS A 336 -6.46 20.36 1.16
N VAL A 337 -7.68 20.70 1.55
CA VAL A 337 -8.91 20.11 1.03
C VAL A 337 -9.71 21.19 0.32
N ASP A 338 -10.26 20.87 -0.85
CA ASP A 338 -11.28 21.65 -1.52
C ASP A 338 -12.38 20.73 -2.07
N GLU A 339 -13.47 20.63 -1.32
CA GLU A 339 -14.65 19.82 -1.65
C GLU A 339 -15.39 20.30 -2.92
N ASN A 340 -15.07 21.51 -3.43
CA ASN A 340 -15.71 22.08 -4.62
C ASN A 340 -15.10 21.58 -5.94
N MET A 341 -13.95 20.90 -5.91
CA MET A 341 -13.26 20.45 -7.13
C MET A 341 -14.10 19.49 -7.98
N GLU A 342 -14.30 19.83 -9.27
CA GLU A 342 -14.99 18.96 -10.21
C GLU A 342 -14.16 17.71 -10.55
N GLY A 343 -14.62 16.54 -10.10
CA GLY A 343 -14.00 15.25 -10.40
C GLY A 343 -14.46 14.12 -9.50
N TYR A 344 -13.84 12.95 -9.65
CA TYR A 344 -13.88 11.86 -8.68
C TYR A 344 -12.51 11.76 -8.03
N GLY A 345 -12.44 12.06 -6.73
CA GLY A 345 -11.20 12.06 -5.97
C GLY A 345 -10.15 13.03 -6.53
N ASN A 346 -8.90 12.59 -6.54
CA ASN A 346 -7.75 13.41 -6.96
C ASN A 346 -7.54 13.37 -8.49
N LEU A 347 -8.51 13.90 -9.23
CA LEU A 347 -8.53 13.92 -10.70
C LEU A 347 -7.66 15.02 -11.32
N VAL A 348 -7.73 16.24 -10.77
CA VAL A 348 -7.06 17.43 -11.31
C VAL A 348 -5.78 17.69 -10.52
N ARG A 349 -4.63 17.73 -11.20
CA ARG A 349 -3.31 17.87 -10.54
C ARG A 349 -2.84 19.32 -10.55
N GLY A 350 -2.56 19.86 -9.37
CA GLY A 350 -1.88 21.15 -9.19
C GLY A 350 -0.37 21.05 -8.96
N GLY A 351 0.29 22.21 -8.88
CA GLY A 351 1.68 22.34 -8.46
C GLY A 351 2.53 23.21 -9.40
N PRO A 352 3.71 23.69 -8.96
CA PRO A 352 4.53 24.68 -9.68
C PRO A 352 5.15 24.19 -11.00
N PHE A 353 4.99 22.90 -11.31
CA PHE A 353 5.41 22.25 -12.57
C PHE A 353 4.26 22.14 -13.60
N VAL A 354 3.05 22.63 -13.27
CA VAL A 354 1.87 22.70 -14.15
C VAL A 354 1.76 24.09 -14.78
N GLU A 355 1.51 24.17 -16.09
CA GLU A 355 1.49 25.45 -16.81
C GLU A 355 0.32 26.35 -16.36
N GLY A 356 0.65 27.51 -15.79
CA GLY A 356 -0.32 28.51 -15.33
C GLY A 356 -0.77 28.35 -13.87
N TRP A 357 -0.31 27.33 -13.15
CA TRP A 357 -0.62 27.14 -11.74
C TRP A 357 -0.01 28.24 -10.86
N PRO A 358 -0.69 28.77 -9.82
CA PRO A 358 -2.04 28.39 -9.36
C PRO A 358 -3.21 29.10 -10.06
N GLY A 359 -2.95 30.09 -10.94
CA GLY A 359 -4.01 30.88 -11.59
C GLY A 359 -4.79 30.16 -12.70
N ASN A 360 -4.53 28.88 -12.94
CA ASN A 360 -5.37 27.97 -13.72
C ASN A 360 -6.52 27.36 -12.91
N GLY A 361 -6.41 27.29 -11.58
CA GLY A 361 -7.36 26.59 -10.70
C GLY A 361 -7.20 25.07 -10.66
N ASP A 362 -6.07 24.52 -11.14
CA ASP A 362 -5.83 23.08 -11.06
C ASP A 362 -5.26 22.71 -9.68
N HIS A 363 -6.00 21.95 -8.86
CA HIS A 363 -5.49 21.32 -7.63
C HIS A 363 -6.27 20.06 -7.27
N TYR A 364 -5.64 19.17 -6.48
CA TYR A 364 -6.31 17.97 -5.97
C TYR A 364 -7.40 18.33 -4.95
N LYS A 365 -8.50 17.56 -4.95
CA LYS A 365 -9.57 17.64 -3.92
C LYS A 365 -9.02 17.44 -2.50
N VAL A 366 -8.02 16.57 -2.34
CA VAL A 366 -7.24 16.41 -1.10
C VAL A 366 -5.75 16.31 -1.45
N ALA A 367 -4.98 17.37 -1.21
CA ALA A 367 -3.52 17.38 -1.36
C ALA A 367 -2.81 17.20 0.00
N VAL A 368 -1.57 16.68 -0.02
CA VAL A 368 -0.65 16.78 1.13
C VAL A 368 0.26 17.98 0.90
N LEU A 369 0.30 18.93 1.83
CA LEU A 369 1.23 20.04 1.75
C LEU A 369 2.61 19.56 2.21
N GLN A 370 3.42 19.09 1.27
CA GLN A 370 4.78 18.59 1.52
C GLN A 370 5.68 19.69 2.12
N ALA A 371 6.25 19.44 3.30
CA ALA A 371 7.11 20.40 4.01
C ALA A 371 8.43 20.73 3.26
N ASP A 372 8.87 19.89 2.33
CA ASP A 372 10.10 20.05 1.55
C ASP A 372 9.95 20.85 0.24
N SER A 373 8.73 21.28 -0.10
CA SER A 373 8.38 21.99 -1.34
C SER A 373 8.60 21.20 -2.64
N LEU A 374 8.81 19.88 -2.63
CA LEU A 374 9.22 19.13 -3.82
C LEU A 374 8.07 18.62 -4.71
N TYR A 375 6.83 18.50 -4.20
CA TYR A 375 5.66 18.00 -4.94
C TYR A 375 5.89 16.62 -5.62
N GLU A 376 6.67 15.75 -4.96
CA GLU A 376 6.97 14.40 -5.44
C GLU A 376 5.74 13.47 -5.45
N LEU A 377 4.74 13.76 -4.61
CA LEU A 377 3.45 13.10 -4.57
C LEU A 377 2.62 13.43 -5.81
N GLU A 378 2.40 14.72 -6.12
CA GLU A 378 1.69 15.17 -7.32
C GLU A 378 2.38 14.68 -8.61
N MET A 379 3.73 14.69 -8.62
CA MET A 379 4.53 14.16 -9.72
C MET A 379 4.67 12.64 -9.75
N ALA A 380 4.05 11.90 -8.81
CA ALA A 380 4.11 10.45 -8.66
C ALA A 380 5.55 9.87 -8.67
N ILE A 381 6.52 10.61 -8.14
CA ILE A 381 7.94 10.22 -8.06
C ILE A 381 8.13 9.17 -6.96
N ASN A 382 7.50 9.38 -5.80
CA ASN A 382 7.48 8.45 -4.68
C ASN A 382 6.09 8.40 -4.00
N LEU A 383 5.96 7.61 -2.94
CA LEU A 383 4.72 7.46 -2.16
C LEU A 383 4.66 8.39 -0.93
N GLY A 384 5.49 9.42 -0.89
CA GLY A 384 5.87 10.13 0.32
C GLY A 384 7.12 9.53 0.97
N HIS A 385 7.69 10.30 1.88
CA HIS A 385 8.88 9.99 2.66
C HIS A 385 8.96 10.82 3.95
N ASN A 386 10.09 10.76 4.66
CA ASN A 386 10.27 11.46 5.93
C ASN A 386 10.18 12.99 5.79
N ASP A 387 10.54 13.56 4.64
CA ASP A 387 10.77 15.00 4.52
C ASP A 387 9.53 15.82 4.11
N ASP A 388 8.40 15.13 3.83
CA ASP A 388 7.08 15.75 3.65
C ASP A 388 6.43 16.24 4.96
N PHE A 389 6.88 15.73 6.12
CA PHE A 389 6.32 16.05 7.43
C PHE A 389 6.89 17.37 7.97
N TRP A 390 6.02 18.20 8.57
CA TRP A 390 6.38 19.48 9.19
C TRP A 390 7.04 19.28 10.56
N LYS A 391 8.21 19.89 10.78
CA LYS A 391 9.14 19.64 11.90
C LYS A 391 9.75 20.93 12.48
N GLU A 392 10.59 20.77 13.52
CA GLU A 392 11.23 21.87 14.25
C GLU A 392 12.12 22.74 13.34
N GLY A 393 11.63 23.93 13.03
CA GLY A 393 12.28 24.93 12.18
C GLY A 393 11.45 25.32 10.97
N ASP A 394 10.48 24.50 10.58
CA ASP A 394 9.67 24.70 9.39
C ASP A 394 8.53 25.72 9.62
N VAL A 395 8.08 26.34 8.52
CA VAL A 395 7.06 27.40 8.52
C VAL A 395 6.19 27.23 7.28
N LEU A 396 4.92 26.86 7.45
CA LEU A 396 3.91 26.97 6.41
C LEU A 396 3.26 28.35 6.53
N GLY A 397 3.68 29.30 5.68
CA GLY A 397 3.12 30.65 5.62
C GLY A 397 2.21 30.87 4.41
N PRO A 398 1.73 32.10 4.19
CA PRO A 398 0.98 32.45 3.00
C PRO A 398 1.91 32.69 1.82
N GLY A 399 1.33 32.69 0.63
CA GLY A 399 2.04 32.95 -0.62
C GLY A 399 2.24 34.44 -0.87
N ASN A 400 2.47 34.76 -2.14
CA ASN A 400 2.73 36.11 -2.62
C ASN A 400 1.63 36.62 -3.59
N GLY A 401 0.59 35.82 -3.83
CA GLY A 401 -0.47 36.12 -4.80
C GLY A 401 -0.05 36.05 -6.28
N GLU A 402 1.06 35.39 -6.62
CA GLU A 402 1.48 35.21 -8.01
C GLU A 402 0.54 34.23 -8.75
N SER A 403 -0.16 34.74 -9.77
CA SER A 403 -1.09 33.97 -10.62
C SER A 403 -0.42 32.91 -11.51
N VAL A 404 0.91 32.82 -11.50
CA VAL A 404 1.71 31.77 -12.13
C VAL A 404 2.94 31.60 -11.23
N ALA A 405 3.25 30.36 -10.85
CA ALA A 405 4.35 30.04 -9.95
C ALA A 405 5.72 30.47 -10.50
N THR A 406 6.61 30.85 -9.58
CA THR A 406 7.97 31.29 -9.89
C THR A 406 8.99 30.68 -8.94
N ASP A 407 10.26 30.63 -9.34
CA ASP A 407 11.41 30.26 -8.49
C ASP A 407 11.56 31.12 -7.21
N ALA A 408 10.79 32.21 -7.08
CA ALA A 408 10.78 33.13 -5.95
C ALA A 408 9.45 33.11 -5.15
N GLY A 409 8.50 32.27 -5.55
CA GLY A 409 7.28 32.00 -4.79
C GLY A 409 7.56 31.15 -3.55
N THR A 410 6.54 31.02 -2.70
CA THR A 410 6.54 30.12 -1.54
C THR A 410 5.47 29.07 -1.82
N TYR A 411 5.85 27.80 -1.92
CA TYR A 411 4.96 26.69 -2.27
C TYR A 411 5.44 25.41 -1.57
N PRO A 412 4.58 24.59 -0.94
CA PRO A 412 3.19 24.91 -0.59
C PRO A 412 3.09 26.15 0.31
N ASN A 413 1.91 26.74 0.35
CA ASN A 413 1.57 27.90 1.18
C ASN A 413 0.09 27.84 1.57
N THR A 414 -0.35 28.71 2.48
CA THR A 414 -1.73 28.75 3.02
C THR A 414 -2.74 29.54 2.18
N ASP A 415 -2.41 29.96 0.97
CA ASP A 415 -3.31 30.70 0.09
C ASP A 415 -4.46 29.80 -0.41
N SER A 416 -5.59 30.44 -0.71
CA SER A 416 -6.72 29.81 -1.36
C SER A 416 -6.57 29.89 -2.89
N TYR A 417 -6.84 28.80 -3.61
CA TYR A 417 -6.64 28.71 -5.08
C TYR A 417 -7.92 28.43 -5.89
N VAL A 418 -9.08 28.32 -5.23
CA VAL A 418 -10.38 27.93 -5.83
C VAL A 418 -10.72 28.73 -7.09
N ASP A 419 -11.12 28.05 -8.16
CA ASP A 419 -11.38 28.63 -9.50
C ASP A 419 -10.21 29.48 -10.07
N GLY A 420 -8.97 29.26 -9.60
CA GLY A 420 -7.78 30.07 -9.93
C GLY A 420 -7.76 31.45 -9.29
N ASN A 421 -8.69 31.77 -8.39
CA ASN A 421 -8.85 33.08 -7.76
C ASN A 421 -7.96 33.23 -6.52
N ILE A 422 -6.64 33.30 -6.73
CA ILE A 422 -5.66 33.28 -5.63
C ILE A 422 -5.95 34.38 -4.60
N ARG A 423 -6.33 33.95 -3.39
CA ARG A 423 -6.54 34.81 -2.23
C ARG A 423 -5.46 34.49 -1.20
N VAL A 424 -4.51 35.41 -1.11
CA VAL A 424 -3.47 35.40 -0.08
C VAL A 424 -4.10 35.45 1.30
N THR A 425 -3.72 34.53 2.18
CA THR A 425 -4.19 34.51 3.56
C THR A 425 -3.21 35.21 4.50
N ASP A 426 -3.62 35.51 5.74
CA ASP A 426 -2.69 35.97 6.80
C ASP A 426 -2.15 34.76 7.62
N LEU A 427 -2.54 33.53 7.28
CA LEU A 427 -2.28 32.31 8.06
C LEU A 427 -0.79 31.94 8.10
N ILE A 428 -0.29 31.62 9.30
CA ILE A 428 1.04 31.04 9.49
C ILE A 428 0.92 29.86 10.46
N ILE A 429 1.46 28.71 10.05
CA ILE A 429 1.57 27.50 10.87
C ILE A 429 3.06 27.18 11.05
N ASP A 430 3.54 27.27 12.29
CA ASP A 430 4.97 27.14 12.61
C ASP A 430 5.20 26.58 14.03
N LEU A 431 6.44 26.64 14.52
CA LEU A 431 6.82 26.22 15.87
C LEU A 431 6.50 24.74 16.16
N PHE A 432 6.53 23.90 15.12
CA PHE A 432 6.36 22.46 15.24
C PHE A 432 7.39 21.89 16.22
N THR A 433 6.92 21.30 17.32
CA THR A 433 7.76 20.88 18.45
C THR A 433 7.37 19.47 18.89
N ALA A 434 8.29 18.52 18.75
CA ALA A 434 8.11 17.16 19.29
C ALA A 434 8.14 17.19 20.82
N GLN A 435 7.15 16.53 21.45
CA GLN A 435 7.00 16.43 22.90
C GLN A 435 7.23 14.97 23.38
N ALA A 436 6.99 14.72 24.66
CA ALA A 436 6.94 13.35 25.19
C ALA A 436 5.80 12.52 24.58
N ASP A 437 5.92 11.20 24.67
CA ASP A 437 4.87 10.22 24.32
C ASP A 437 4.32 10.34 22.88
N GLY A 438 5.12 10.87 21.96
CA GLY A 438 4.79 11.02 20.53
C GLY A 438 3.86 12.19 20.22
N VAL A 439 3.57 13.07 21.18
CA VAL A 439 2.75 14.28 20.97
C VAL A 439 3.56 15.34 20.21
N TRP A 440 2.89 16.12 19.36
CA TRP A 440 3.49 17.26 18.65
C TRP A 440 2.71 18.53 18.92
N SER A 441 3.40 19.59 19.33
CA SER A 441 2.84 20.93 19.41
C SER A 441 3.07 21.68 18.10
N PHE A 442 2.14 22.55 17.70
CA PHE A 442 2.33 23.52 16.62
C PHE A 442 1.62 24.84 16.95
N ARG A 443 2.03 25.94 16.32
CA ARG A 443 1.41 27.26 16.47
C ARG A 443 0.61 27.59 15.22
N VAL A 444 -0.55 28.23 15.40
CA VAL A 444 -1.32 28.86 14.32
C VAL A 444 -1.41 30.35 14.62
N GLN A 445 -1.20 31.17 13.58
CA GLN A 445 -1.30 32.63 13.59
C GLN A 445 -2.08 33.12 12.37
N GLY A 446 -2.54 34.38 12.40
CA GLY A 446 -3.25 35.00 11.28
C GLY A 446 -4.78 34.87 11.36
N LEU A 447 -5.28 34.36 12.48
CA LEU A 447 -6.70 34.29 12.82
C LEU A 447 -7.06 35.44 13.77
N GLN A 448 -8.16 35.30 14.49
CA GLN A 448 -8.60 36.29 15.47
C GLN A 448 -7.72 36.17 16.74
N GLU A 449 -7.20 37.29 17.27
CA GLU A 449 -6.44 37.27 18.54
C GLU A 449 -7.27 36.63 19.67
N ALA A 450 -6.75 35.57 20.29
CA ALA A 450 -7.43 34.90 21.39
C ALA A 450 -7.73 35.89 22.55
N PRO A 451 -8.96 35.92 23.09
CA PRO A 451 -9.35 36.92 24.08
C PRO A 451 -8.50 36.81 25.35
N SER A 452 -7.84 37.93 25.69
CA SER A 452 -6.72 38.10 26.65
C SER A 452 -6.99 37.76 28.14
N SER A 453 -7.57 36.59 28.41
CA SER A 453 -7.90 36.09 29.75
C SER A 453 -8.04 34.57 29.88
N ALA A 454 -7.92 33.80 28.79
CA ALA A 454 -7.88 32.34 28.85
C ALA A 454 -6.49 31.83 29.27
N PRO A 455 -6.37 30.95 30.29
CA PRO A 455 -5.15 30.18 30.51
C PRO A 455 -5.03 29.07 29.45
N SER A 456 -3.81 28.59 29.21
CA SER A 456 -3.54 27.45 28.31
C SER A 456 -4.43 26.25 28.64
N VAL A 457 -5.17 25.77 27.64
CA VAL A 457 -6.04 24.60 27.72
C VAL A 457 -5.27 23.39 27.22
N ALA A 458 -4.59 22.70 28.12
CA ALA A 458 -4.24 21.30 27.88
C ALA A 458 -5.54 20.47 27.78
N PRO A 459 -5.61 19.41 26.95
CA PRO A 459 -6.83 18.64 26.71
C PRO A 459 -7.35 17.97 28.00
N SER A 460 -8.34 18.59 28.64
CA SER A 460 -9.00 18.05 29.83
C SER A 460 -10.05 17.01 29.45
N GLN A 461 -9.98 15.81 30.04
CA GLN A 461 -11.01 14.76 29.92
C GLN A 461 -12.31 15.12 30.66
N ASP A 462 -13.05 16.13 30.18
CA ASP A 462 -14.48 16.33 30.49
C ASP A 462 -15.11 17.42 29.57
N ALA A 463 -15.53 17.04 28.35
CA ALA A 463 -16.26 17.91 27.43
C ALA A 463 -17.79 17.81 27.65
N THR A 464 -18.28 18.23 28.81
CA THR A 464 -19.70 18.11 29.15
C THR A 464 -20.58 19.11 28.39
N LEU A 465 -21.61 18.60 27.69
CA LEU A 465 -22.68 19.37 27.03
C LEU A 465 -23.23 20.52 27.89
N SER A 466 -22.97 21.77 27.47
CA SER A 466 -23.49 22.98 28.12
C SER A 466 -24.64 23.60 27.32
N SER A 467 -25.84 23.57 27.88
CA SER A 467 -27.07 24.03 27.21
C SER A 467 -27.22 25.56 27.17
N VAL A 468 -27.41 26.13 25.98
CA VAL A 468 -27.76 27.57 25.81
C VAL A 468 -29.29 27.76 25.94
N PRO A 469 -29.80 28.83 26.61
CA PRO A 469 -31.22 28.93 26.95
C PRO A 469 -32.12 29.43 25.80
N SER A 470 -33.27 28.78 25.61
CA SER A 470 -34.28 29.23 24.64
C SER A 470 -35.00 30.50 25.09
N GLN A 471 -35.04 31.54 24.24
CA GLN A 471 -35.97 32.67 24.34
C GLN A 471 -36.66 32.94 22.99
N LYS A 472 -37.89 33.50 23.04
CA LYS A 472 -38.83 33.52 21.91
C LYS A 472 -39.59 34.86 21.79
N PRO A 473 -39.46 35.53 20.63
CA PRO A 473 -40.46 36.47 20.09
C PRO A 473 -40.97 35.98 18.70
N SER A 474 -42.21 35.49 18.56
CA SER A 474 -43.46 36.26 18.41
C SER A 474 -43.76 36.78 16.98
N THR A 475 -44.28 35.89 16.14
CA THR A 475 -45.39 36.10 15.17
C THR A 475 -45.49 37.40 14.36
N SER A 476 -45.43 37.29 13.02
CA SER A 476 -46.34 38.04 12.13
C SER A 476 -46.44 37.44 10.70
N LEU A 477 -47.67 37.35 10.19
CA LEU A 477 -48.10 37.29 8.77
C LEU A 477 -47.36 36.38 7.76
N ALA A 478 -48.09 35.35 7.30
CA ALA A 478 -47.93 34.74 5.98
C ALA A 478 -49.26 34.81 5.20
N PRO A 479 -49.26 35.03 3.87
CA PRO A 479 -50.41 34.78 3.01
C PRO A 479 -50.21 33.54 2.11
N SER A 480 -51.14 32.59 2.27
CA SER A 480 -51.40 31.37 1.49
C SER A 480 -50.97 31.31 0.01
N LEU A 481 -50.47 30.14 -0.39
CA LEU A 481 -50.81 29.43 -1.64
C LEU A 481 -50.83 27.90 -1.39
N SER A 482 -51.29 27.10 -2.35
CA SER A 482 -52.02 25.85 -2.06
C SER A 482 -51.32 24.52 -2.42
N LEU A 483 -51.73 23.44 -1.73
CA LEU A 483 -51.60 22.05 -2.22
C LEU A 483 -52.35 21.91 -3.57
N ALA A 484 -52.10 20.93 -4.46
CA ALA A 484 -51.32 19.68 -4.46
C ALA A 484 -50.91 19.38 -5.95
N PRO A 485 -50.40 18.20 -6.38
CA PRO A 485 -50.04 16.97 -5.65
C PRO A 485 -48.63 16.43 -6.00
N SER A 486 -48.32 15.21 -5.54
CA SER A 486 -47.14 14.43 -5.91
C SER A 486 -47.09 14.10 -7.42
N PHE A 487 -45.87 14.00 -7.96
CA PHE A 487 -45.58 13.36 -9.26
C PHE A 487 -44.41 12.39 -9.11
N ALA A 488 -44.40 11.33 -9.92
CA ALA A 488 -43.25 10.44 -10.08
C ALA A 488 -42.22 11.06 -11.03
N ILE A 489 -40.98 10.61 -10.92
CA ILE A 489 -39.91 10.96 -11.87
C ILE A 489 -39.85 9.85 -12.92
N GLU A 490 -40.16 10.18 -14.17
CA GLU A 490 -39.77 9.41 -15.35
C GLU A 490 -38.52 10.05 -15.98
N PRO A 491 -37.63 9.28 -16.63
CA PRO A 491 -36.38 9.80 -17.18
C PRO A 491 -36.62 10.74 -18.38
N VAL A 492 -35.78 11.77 -18.49
CA VAL A 492 -35.87 12.77 -19.57
C VAL A 492 -34.92 12.39 -20.71
N ASN A 493 -35.47 11.84 -21.80
CA ASN A 493 -34.73 11.72 -23.05
C ASN A 493 -34.46 13.09 -23.67
N CYS A 494 -33.23 13.31 -24.13
CA CYS A 494 -32.86 14.48 -24.95
C CYS A 494 -32.31 14.06 -26.31
N PHE A 495 -33.02 14.48 -27.38
CA PHE A 495 -32.61 14.50 -28.78
C PHE A 495 -32.26 13.17 -29.51
N GLU A 496 -33.23 12.66 -30.27
CA GLU A 496 -32.93 12.06 -31.59
C GLU A 496 -32.63 13.19 -32.60
N GLY A 497 -31.68 13.01 -33.53
CA GLY A 497 -31.39 14.09 -34.50
C GLY A 497 -30.26 13.95 -35.52
N ILE A 498 -30.29 12.92 -36.37
CA ILE A 498 -29.66 12.82 -37.72
C ILE A 498 -28.23 12.22 -37.84
N ASP A 499 -28.21 11.10 -38.59
CA ASP A 499 -27.16 10.41 -39.37
C ASP A 499 -26.03 9.60 -38.68
N ASP A 500 -25.71 8.45 -39.30
CA ASP A 500 -24.93 7.32 -38.75
C ASP A 500 -23.42 7.33 -39.11
N ASP A 501 -22.53 7.10 -38.13
CA ASP A 501 -21.24 6.41 -38.31
C ASP A 501 -20.73 5.82 -36.96
N PRO A 502 -20.56 4.49 -36.82
CA PRO A 502 -20.17 3.85 -35.56
C PRO A 502 -18.67 3.53 -35.45
N THR A 503 -17.76 4.49 -35.69
CA THR A 503 -16.30 4.24 -35.64
C THR A 503 -15.41 5.30 -34.94
N MET A 504 -15.63 5.60 -33.65
CA MET A 504 -14.54 6.17 -32.80
C MET A 504 -14.75 6.03 -31.28
N PHE A 505 -14.04 5.08 -30.66
CA PHE A 505 -13.64 5.13 -29.24
C PHE A 505 -12.26 4.46 -29.12
N CYS A 506 -11.21 5.25 -28.93
CA CYS A 506 -9.85 4.76 -28.77
C CYS A 506 -9.51 4.65 -27.28
N ASN A 507 -9.34 3.42 -26.79
CA ASN A 507 -8.70 3.19 -25.49
C ASN A 507 -7.22 3.60 -25.58
N CYS A 508 -6.76 4.46 -24.68
CA CYS A 508 -5.34 4.73 -24.46
C CYS A 508 -4.70 3.58 -23.66
N ALA A 509 -4.61 2.39 -24.27
CA ALA A 509 -3.70 1.36 -23.80
C ALA A 509 -2.25 1.84 -23.99
N SER A 510 -1.41 1.64 -22.98
CA SER A 510 -0.03 2.14 -22.99
C SER A 510 0.86 1.34 -23.95
N ASP A 511 1.27 1.96 -25.05
CA ASP A 511 2.67 2.01 -25.56
C ASP A 511 2.69 2.47 -27.04
N CYS A 512 2.68 3.78 -27.29
CA CYS A 512 2.96 4.35 -28.63
C CYS A 512 3.22 5.87 -28.60
N LEU A 513 4.44 6.29 -28.21
CA LEU A 513 4.92 7.66 -28.42
C LEU A 513 6.40 7.65 -28.80
N ASP A 514 6.71 7.99 -30.05
CA ASP A 514 8.07 8.37 -30.44
C ASP A 514 8.04 9.42 -31.58
N ASP A 515 8.85 10.47 -31.39
CA ASP A 515 9.15 11.65 -32.22
C ASP A 515 8.04 12.56 -32.81
N ASN A 516 8.35 13.86 -32.85
CA ASN A 516 7.49 14.95 -33.32
C ASN A 516 7.25 14.95 -34.85
N ARG A 517 5.98 15.12 -35.28
CA ARG A 517 5.62 16.22 -36.21
C ARG A 517 4.13 16.50 -36.41
N ASP A 518 3.92 17.73 -36.87
CA ASP A 518 2.70 18.47 -37.11
C ASP A 518 1.84 17.96 -38.31
N PHE A 519 0.54 18.32 -38.29
CA PHE A 519 -0.52 18.17 -39.30
C PHE A 519 -1.20 16.80 -39.60
N LYS A 520 -2.52 16.82 -39.36
CA LYS A 520 -3.64 16.17 -40.11
C LYS A 520 -3.76 14.64 -40.19
N CYS A 521 -4.92 14.17 -39.73
CA CYS A 521 -5.56 12.95 -40.21
C CYS A 521 -6.16 13.17 -41.62
N ASP A 522 -5.77 12.35 -42.59
CA ASP A 522 -6.56 12.01 -43.79
C ASP A 522 -6.73 10.48 -43.76
N CYS A 523 -7.97 10.00 -43.65
CA CYS A 523 -8.26 8.56 -43.55
C CYS A 523 -8.24 7.87 -44.92
N VAL A 524 -7.75 6.63 -44.99
CA VAL A 524 -7.80 5.75 -46.17
C VAL A 524 -8.10 4.31 -45.72
N ASP A 525 -8.82 3.56 -46.55
CA ASP A 525 -9.55 2.33 -46.20
C ASP A 525 -8.72 1.08 -45.83
N ALA A 526 -9.44 0.06 -45.36
CA ALA A 526 -8.96 -1.24 -44.90
C ALA A 526 -8.55 -2.23 -46.04
N GLU A 527 -8.39 -3.51 -45.67
CA GLU A 527 -7.94 -4.67 -46.49
C GLU A 527 -6.42 -4.86 -46.68
N GLN A 528 -5.69 -5.26 -45.62
CA GLN A 528 -4.66 -6.33 -45.69
C GLN A 528 -4.05 -6.67 -44.31
N CYS A 529 -4.30 -7.90 -43.82
CA CYS A 529 -3.34 -8.82 -43.16
C CYS A 529 -4.08 -9.97 -42.45
N CYS A 530 -4.50 -10.98 -43.23
CA CYS A 530 -4.76 -12.32 -42.71
C CYS A 530 -3.74 -13.26 -43.35
N ASP A 531 -3.04 -14.06 -42.55
CA ASP A 531 -2.32 -15.27 -42.98
C ASP A 531 -2.23 -16.25 -41.80
N GLU A 532 -2.17 -17.55 -42.07
CA GLU A 532 -2.39 -18.63 -41.09
C GLU A 532 -1.07 -19.27 -40.56
N TYR A 533 -1.14 -20.56 -40.15
CA TYR A 533 -0.09 -21.52 -39.74
C TYR A 533 0.29 -21.56 -38.24
N GLU A 534 0.35 -22.73 -37.58
CA GLU A 534 -0.25 -24.06 -37.84
C GLU A 534 -0.19 -24.93 -36.55
N THR A 535 -0.89 -26.08 -36.50
CA THR A 535 -0.92 -26.97 -35.30
C THR A 535 -0.28 -28.35 -35.54
N PRO A 536 0.47 -28.91 -34.56
CA PRO A 536 0.96 -30.30 -34.59
C PRO A 536 0.10 -31.28 -33.76
N PRO A 537 -0.16 -32.53 -34.22
CA PRO A 537 -1.02 -33.51 -33.53
C PRO A 537 -0.17 -34.67 -32.88
N PRO A 538 -0.71 -35.85 -32.43
CA PRO A 538 -0.73 -36.14 -30.99
C PRO A 538 -0.23 -37.57 -30.57
N THR A 539 -0.51 -37.92 -29.30
CA THR A 539 -0.71 -39.30 -28.75
C THR A 539 0.49 -40.07 -28.15
N ALA A 540 0.41 -40.43 -26.85
CA ALA A 540 0.58 -41.81 -26.31
C ALA A 540 0.42 -41.94 -24.78
N ALA A 541 -0.29 -42.97 -24.30
CA ALA A 541 -0.39 -43.46 -22.91
C ALA A 541 -1.10 -44.84 -22.89
N PRO A 542 -1.16 -45.63 -21.80
CA PRO A 542 -0.32 -45.71 -20.57
C PRO A 542 0.21 -47.16 -20.27
N GLN A 543 0.97 -47.37 -19.18
CA GLN A 543 1.08 -48.68 -18.47
C GLN A 543 1.49 -48.50 -16.97
N PRO A 544 1.28 -49.52 -16.07
CA PRO A 544 1.06 -49.28 -14.63
C PRO A 544 2.17 -49.73 -13.62
N THR A 545 1.85 -49.53 -12.34
CA THR A 545 2.65 -49.54 -11.09
C THR A 545 3.22 -50.87 -10.57
N PRO A 546 4.17 -50.78 -9.62
CA PRO A 546 4.14 -51.57 -8.37
C PRO A 546 4.20 -50.71 -7.06
N PRO A 547 3.85 -51.27 -5.87
CA PRO A 547 3.63 -50.52 -4.62
C PRO A 547 4.85 -50.39 -3.67
N PRO A 548 4.79 -49.51 -2.64
CA PRO A 548 5.86 -49.34 -1.63
C PRO A 548 5.97 -50.52 -0.64
N THR A 549 7.11 -50.60 0.06
CA THR A 549 7.45 -51.66 1.04
C THR A 549 7.93 -51.10 2.38
N THR A 550 7.70 -51.85 3.46
CA THR A 550 7.96 -51.44 4.85
C THR A 550 9.09 -52.24 5.52
N PRO A 551 9.88 -51.63 6.44
CA PRO A 551 10.77 -52.34 7.37
C PRO A 551 10.12 -52.68 8.75
N PRO A 552 10.70 -53.58 9.56
CA PRO A 552 10.07 -54.17 10.77
C PRO A 552 10.52 -53.58 12.13
N PRO A 553 9.92 -53.98 13.28
CA PRO A 553 10.07 -53.28 14.58
C PRO A 553 10.82 -54.03 15.71
N THR A 554 11.03 -53.32 16.83
CA THR A 554 11.15 -53.78 18.25
C THR A 554 12.54 -54.09 18.86
N ALA A 555 12.82 -53.48 20.02
CA ALA A 555 13.63 -54.00 21.13
C ALA A 555 13.17 -53.36 22.47
N VAL A 556 13.52 -53.94 23.64
CA VAL A 556 12.92 -53.61 24.97
C VAL A 556 13.96 -53.71 26.12
N GLY A 557 13.77 -52.94 27.19
CA GLY A 557 14.41 -53.11 28.54
C GLY A 557 15.26 -51.92 29.00
N ASP A 558 15.39 -51.57 30.29
CA ASP A 558 14.77 -52.09 31.53
C ASP A 558 14.79 -51.03 32.68
N THR A 559 14.25 -51.36 33.87
CA THR A 559 13.90 -50.41 34.97
C THR A 559 14.89 -50.36 36.18
N PRO A 560 14.76 -49.39 37.13
CA PRO A 560 15.89 -48.91 37.97
C PRO A 560 15.94 -49.37 39.46
N PRO A 561 17.05 -49.08 40.18
CA PRO A 561 17.22 -49.22 41.64
C PRO A 561 17.34 -47.83 42.37
N PRO A 562 17.45 -47.71 43.73
CA PRO A 562 16.32 -47.14 44.48
C PRO A 562 16.64 -45.99 45.47
N THR A 563 15.58 -45.40 46.06
CA THR A 563 15.59 -44.25 46.98
C THR A 563 16.03 -44.58 48.42
N ALA A 564 16.53 -43.57 49.16
CA ALA A 564 16.95 -43.65 50.57
C ALA A 564 16.02 -42.81 51.53
N PRO A 565 16.02 -43.04 52.86
CA PRO A 565 14.91 -42.64 53.75
C PRO A 565 15.07 -41.26 54.46
N PRO A 566 13.96 -40.69 55.01
CA PRO A 566 13.92 -39.35 55.61
C PRO A 566 14.09 -39.30 57.14
N THR A 567 14.52 -38.15 57.69
CA THR A 567 14.46 -37.78 59.14
C THR A 567 14.54 -36.23 59.32
N PRO A 568 14.45 -35.62 60.53
CA PRO A 568 13.26 -34.85 60.96
C PRO A 568 13.45 -33.31 61.09
N PRO A 569 12.34 -32.54 61.26
CA PRO A 569 12.37 -31.11 61.65
C PRO A 569 12.64 -30.93 63.19
N PRO A 570 12.76 -29.69 63.76
CA PRO A 570 12.54 -28.36 63.16
C PRO A 570 13.64 -27.30 63.45
N THR A 571 13.53 -26.09 62.87
CA THR A 571 13.58 -24.78 63.57
C THR A 571 13.41 -23.61 62.58
N SER A 572 12.94 -22.47 63.07
CA SER A 572 12.90 -21.18 62.35
C SER A 572 12.85 -20.01 63.36
N PRO A 573 13.19 -18.76 62.98
CA PRO A 573 13.91 -18.31 61.77
C PRO A 573 15.28 -17.67 62.13
N PRO A 574 16.10 -17.35 61.11
CA PRO A 574 16.43 -15.94 60.89
C PRO A 574 15.68 -15.37 59.68
N THR A 575 15.50 -14.05 59.62
CA THR A 575 14.98 -13.38 58.42
C THR A 575 15.87 -13.74 57.22
N PRO A 576 15.31 -14.23 56.10
CA PRO A 576 16.13 -14.52 54.94
C PRO A 576 16.77 -13.21 54.42
N PRO A 577 18.02 -13.26 53.90
CA PRO A 577 18.49 -12.21 53.01
C PRO A 577 17.52 -12.07 51.82
N PRO A 578 17.48 -10.92 51.13
CA PRO A 578 16.54 -10.70 50.02
C PRO A 578 16.60 -11.88 49.04
N THR A 579 15.42 -12.43 48.71
CA THR A 579 15.29 -13.54 47.76
C THR A 579 16.04 -13.15 46.49
N PRO A 580 17.01 -13.96 46.02
CA PRO A 580 17.67 -13.66 44.76
C PRO A 580 16.62 -13.60 43.64
N PRO A 581 16.80 -12.73 42.63
CA PRO A 581 15.87 -12.65 41.51
C PRO A 581 15.71 -14.03 40.86
N PRO A 582 14.53 -14.35 40.32
CA PRO A 582 14.21 -15.69 39.83
C PRO A 582 15.24 -16.13 38.79
N THR A 583 15.79 -17.34 38.96
CA THR A 583 16.75 -17.91 38.03
C THR A 583 16.09 -18.09 36.67
N VAL A 584 16.45 -17.26 35.70
CA VAL A 584 15.95 -17.39 34.32
C VAL A 584 16.63 -18.60 33.71
N LEU A 585 15.82 -19.57 33.28
CA LEU A 585 16.26 -20.78 32.61
C LEU A 585 15.78 -20.72 31.16
N VAL A 586 16.70 -20.55 30.21
CA VAL A 586 16.39 -20.58 28.78
C VAL A 586 16.93 -21.87 28.20
N THR A 587 16.08 -22.62 27.49
CA THR A 587 16.39 -23.92 26.89
C THR A 587 15.82 -24.03 25.48
N ASN A 588 16.26 -23.11 24.60
CA ASN A 588 15.92 -23.11 23.18
C ASN A 588 17.14 -23.54 22.34
N ARG A 589 16.86 -24.10 21.16
CA ARG A 589 17.85 -24.57 20.19
C ARG A 589 17.96 -23.55 19.03
N PRO A 590 19.11 -22.89 18.80
CA PRO A 590 19.28 -22.00 17.66
C PRO A 590 19.24 -22.78 16.35
N THR A 591 18.35 -22.40 15.43
CA THR A 591 18.22 -22.98 14.08
C THR A 591 18.67 -21.97 13.04
N ALA A 592 19.48 -22.41 12.07
CA ALA A 592 19.94 -21.55 10.98
C ALA A 592 18.90 -21.43 9.87
N ASP A 593 18.59 -20.19 9.49
CA ASP A 593 17.92 -19.81 8.23
C ASP A 593 18.98 -19.25 7.24
N ARG A 594 18.65 -18.23 6.44
CA ARG A 594 19.61 -17.58 5.51
C ARG A 594 20.32 -16.35 6.11
N GLN A 595 19.98 -15.92 7.33
CA GLN A 595 20.55 -14.75 7.99
C GLN A 595 21.35 -15.14 9.25
N GLY A 596 20.86 -16.10 10.04
CA GLY A 596 21.57 -16.66 11.19
C GLY A 596 21.59 -15.73 12.41
N GLU A 597 20.46 -15.65 13.13
CA GLU A 597 20.31 -14.76 14.30
C GLU A 597 20.19 -15.49 15.64
N CYS A 598 20.53 -14.78 16.72
CA CYS A 598 20.59 -15.32 18.08
C CYS A 598 19.21 -15.32 18.75
N LEU A 599 18.48 -16.44 18.67
CA LEU A 599 17.09 -16.64 19.15
C LEU A 599 16.86 -16.56 20.69
N VAL A 600 17.74 -15.88 21.44
CA VAL A 600 17.59 -15.57 22.87
C VAL A 600 18.03 -14.14 23.11
N THR A 601 17.15 -13.19 22.86
CA THR A 601 17.39 -11.76 23.03
C THR A 601 16.83 -11.27 24.38
N VAL A 602 17.72 -10.90 25.31
CA VAL A 602 17.34 -10.39 26.64
C VAL A 602 18.24 -9.20 27.00
N PHE A 603 17.64 -8.04 27.27
CA PHE A 603 18.33 -6.76 27.54
C PHE A 603 19.46 -6.42 26.54
N THR A 604 19.23 -6.71 25.25
CA THR A 604 20.22 -6.56 24.17
C THR A 604 20.70 -5.11 23.98
N ASN A 605 19.94 -4.12 24.43
CA ASN A 605 20.34 -2.71 24.49
C ASN A 605 21.49 -2.42 25.49
N GLN A 606 21.95 -3.42 26.26
CA GLN A 606 23.19 -3.34 27.06
C GLN A 606 24.39 -3.99 26.37
N CYS A 607 24.22 -4.66 25.22
CA CYS A 607 25.28 -5.47 24.61
C CYS A 607 26.53 -4.66 24.26
N ASP A 608 26.39 -3.46 23.70
CA ASP A 608 27.54 -2.64 23.27
C ASP A 608 28.48 -2.34 24.44
N THR A 609 27.93 -1.98 25.60
CA THR A 609 28.69 -1.68 26.83
C THR A 609 29.50 -2.88 27.34
N PHE A 610 29.03 -4.12 27.11
CA PHE A 610 29.78 -5.32 27.48
C PHE A 610 30.72 -5.79 26.37
N MET A 611 30.36 -5.62 25.10
CA MET A 611 31.18 -6.01 23.95
C MET A 611 32.38 -5.07 23.73
N GLU A 612 32.28 -3.78 24.07
CA GLU A 612 33.42 -2.84 24.10
C GLU A 612 34.57 -3.31 25.02
N SER A 613 34.28 -4.15 26.02
CA SER A 613 35.29 -4.66 26.96
C SER A 613 36.13 -5.82 26.40
N LYS A 614 35.76 -6.38 25.24
CA LYS A 614 36.45 -7.51 24.58
C LYS A 614 37.56 -7.05 23.64
N ASN A 615 38.62 -7.84 23.58
CA ASN A 615 39.71 -7.67 22.62
C ASN A 615 39.40 -8.47 21.33
N THR A 616 39.48 -7.79 20.17
CA THR A 616 39.08 -8.35 18.87
C THR A 616 39.92 -9.54 18.40
N GLN A 617 41.13 -9.75 18.95
CA GLN A 617 41.91 -10.96 18.65
C GLN A 617 41.35 -12.22 19.31
N ASP A 618 40.84 -12.12 20.54
CA ASP A 618 40.29 -13.28 21.26
C ASP A 618 38.96 -13.72 20.62
N MET A 619 38.15 -12.75 20.19
CA MET A 619 36.85 -12.96 19.52
C MET A 619 36.95 -13.71 18.17
N GLN A 620 38.12 -13.74 17.54
CA GLN A 620 38.36 -14.48 16.29
C GLN A 620 38.72 -15.96 16.49
N GLN A 621 38.94 -16.41 17.73
CA GLN A 621 39.54 -17.73 17.99
C GLN A 621 38.56 -18.80 18.49
N ASP A 622 37.40 -18.40 19.04
CA ASP A 622 36.50 -19.29 19.80
C ASP A 622 35.32 -19.91 19.02
N GLN A 623 35.13 -19.58 17.73
CA GLN A 623 34.01 -20.08 16.89
C GLN A 623 32.62 -19.89 17.52
N CYS A 624 32.36 -18.72 18.08
CA CYS A 624 31.12 -18.40 18.78
C CYS A 624 30.32 -17.28 18.11
N ASP A 625 29.03 -17.54 17.91
CA ASP A 625 28.10 -16.65 17.21
C ASP A 625 27.31 -15.74 18.18
N CYS A 626 26.96 -16.25 19.37
CA CYS A 626 26.16 -15.54 20.38
C CYS A 626 26.86 -15.47 21.74
N TYR A 627 27.09 -14.25 22.26
CA TYR A 627 27.68 -13.98 23.58
C TYR A 627 26.60 -13.64 24.63
N ASN A 628 26.86 -13.98 25.89
CA ASN A 628 25.90 -13.86 27.00
C ASN A 628 26.62 -13.45 28.30
N PHE A 629 25.96 -12.66 29.16
CA PHE A 629 26.52 -12.11 30.38
C PHE A 629 25.53 -12.19 31.55
N CYS A 630 26.03 -12.47 32.76
CA CYS A 630 25.24 -12.54 34.00
C CYS A 630 25.85 -11.61 35.06
N ASN A 631 25.09 -10.59 35.48
CA ASN A 631 25.57 -9.49 36.34
C ASN A 631 26.87 -8.85 35.82
N GLY A 632 27.00 -8.68 34.51
CA GLY A 632 28.20 -8.15 33.84
C GLY A 632 29.41 -9.10 33.76
N VAL A 633 29.26 -10.37 34.14
CA VAL A 633 30.30 -11.41 33.96
C VAL A 633 29.92 -12.32 32.79
N GLU A 634 30.83 -12.52 31.86
CA GLU A 634 30.63 -13.40 30.69
C GLU A 634 30.28 -14.84 31.09
N LEU A 635 29.31 -15.41 30.37
CA LEU A 635 28.97 -16.83 30.38
C LEU A 635 29.45 -17.50 29.09
N PRO A 636 29.62 -18.84 29.07
CA PRO A 636 30.04 -19.56 27.86
C PRO A 636 29.19 -19.20 26.64
N CYS A 637 29.86 -18.87 25.53
CA CYS A 637 29.24 -18.46 24.29
C CYS A 637 28.64 -19.65 23.51
N CYS A 638 27.70 -19.36 22.62
CA CYS A 638 26.86 -20.36 21.95
C CYS A 638 27.06 -20.35 20.43
N PRO A 639 27.54 -21.45 19.83
CA PRO A 639 27.56 -21.64 18.37
C PRO A 639 26.21 -22.14 17.84
N PHE A 640 25.84 -21.74 16.62
CA PHE A 640 24.57 -22.15 15.98
C PHE A 640 24.37 -23.67 15.92
N GLY A 641 23.11 -24.12 16.01
CA GLY A 641 22.73 -25.53 15.92
C GLY A 641 22.90 -26.37 17.20
N ASN A 642 23.42 -25.80 18.29
CA ASN A 642 23.68 -26.48 19.56
C ASN A 642 22.74 -26.02 20.68
N ASP A 643 22.32 -26.94 21.55
CA ASP A 643 21.37 -26.67 22.62
C ASP A 643 22.08 -25.96 23.79
N CYS A 644 21.82 -24.66 23.98
CA CYS A 644 22.43 -23.89 25.06
C CYS A 644 21.56 -23.86 26.32
N SER A 645 22.05 -24.49 27.40
CA SER A 645 21.45 -24.45 28.74
C SER A 645 22.13 -23.39 29.60
N ILE A 646 21.57 -22.17 29.59
CA ILE A 646 22.10 -21.03 30.34
C ILE A 646 21.23 -20.78 31.58
N SER A 647 21.87 -20.58 32.73
CA SER A 647 21.20 -20.19 33.97
C SER A 647 21.94 -19.02 34.61
N CYS A 648 21.26 -17.90 34.81
CA CYS A 648 21.75 -16.74 35.54
C CYS A 648 20.86 -16.48 36.76
N ASN A 649 21.47 -16.02 37.85
CA ASN A 649 20.79 -15.70 39.10
C ASN A 649 21.03 -14.21 39.42
N GLY A 650 20.43 -13.34 38.60
CA GLY A 650 20.74 -11.92 38.50
C GLY A 650 20.27 -11.33 37.18
N GLU A 651 20.84 -10.20 36.78
CA GLU A 651 20.58 -9.57 35.48
C GLU A 651 21.28 -10.37 34.37
N LEU A 652 20.50 -10.85 33.39
CA LEU A 652 20.97 -11.67 32.27
C LEU A 652 20.87 -10.85 30.98
N VAL A 653 22.01 -10.53 30.38
CA VAL A 653 22.09 -9.99 29.02
C VAL A 653 22.42 -11.15 28.08
N ALA A 654 21.60 -11.39 27.07
CA ALA A 654 21.73 -12.56 26.20
C ALA A 654 21.48 -12.21 24.73
N GLY A 655 22.20 -12.90 23.84
CA GLY A 655 22.09 -12.72 22.39
C GLY A 655 22.98 -11.61 21.82
N CYS A 656 24.07 -11.23 22.51
CA CYS A 656 24.99 -10.21 22.00
C CYS A 656 25.81 -10.75 20.82
N GLN A 657 25.73 -10.05 19.69
CA GLN A 657 26.50 -10.33 18.48
C GLN A 657 27.75 -9.44 18.43
N VAL A 658 28.72 -9.83 17.60
CA VAL A 658 29.89 -8.99 17.29
C VAL A 658 29.46 -7.89 16.31
N PRO A 659 29.66 -6.59 16.60
CA PRO A 659 29.29 -5.53 15.67
C PRO A 659 30.01 -5.67 14.33
N ALA A 660 29.24 -5.64 13.24
CA ALA A 660 29.80 -5.44 11.91
C ALA A 660 30.36 -4.01 11.80
N PRO A 661 31.51 -3.79 11.11
CA PRO A 661 32.08 -2.45 10.99
C PRO A 661 31.19 -1.57 10.09
N GLU A 662 30.48 -0.61 10.69
CA GLU A 662 29.52 0.24 9.98
C GLU A 662 30.16 1.28 9.04
N PRO A 663 29.48 1.63 7.93
CA PRO A 663 29.90 2.67 6.99
C PRO A 663 29.32 4.05 7.31
N THR A 664 30.01 5.12 6.90
CA THR A 664 29.50 6.50 6.96
C THR A 664 28.62 6.84 5.73
N PRO A 665 27.39 7.38 5.90
CA PRO A 665 26.46 7.60 4.79
C PRO A 665 26.65 8.94 4.02
N PRO A 666 26.06 9.09 2.80
CA PRO A 666 26.30 10.20 1.87
C PRO A 666 25.02 10.98 1.45
N PRO A 667 25.13 12.01 0.57
CA PRO A 667 24.02 12.48 -0.26
C PRO A 667 23.71 11.56 -1.47
N THR A 668 22.57 11.78 -2.12
CA THR A 668 21.71 10.75 -2.76
C THR A 668 21.62 10.86 -4.32
N PRO A 669 20.65 10.20 -4.99
CA PRO A 669 20.65 8.87 -5.67
C PRO A 669 21.16 8.94 -7.16
N PRO A 670 20.83 8.07 -8.16
CA PRO A 670 20.14 6.77 -8.17
C PRO A 670 20.97 5.55 -8.70
N PRO A 671 20.74 4.87 -9.86
CA PRO A 671 20.36 3.46 -9.75
C PRO A 671 21.26 2.38 -10.39
N THR A 672 21.53 1.34 -9.59
CA THR A 672 21.67 -0.09 -9.96
C THR A 672 22.72 -0.58 -10.97
N ARG A 673 23.70 -1.33 -10.42
CA ARG A 673 24.44 -2.48 -11.01
C ARG A 673 25.41 -2.18 -12.19
N PRO A 674 26.34 -3.12 -12.53
CA PRO A 674 26.74 -4.35 -11.85
C PRO A 674 28.23 -4.32 -11.38
N ILE A 675 28.75 -5.51 -11.05
CA ILE A 675 30.16 -5.81 -10.75
C ILE A 675 31.07 -5.42 -11.94
N ASN A 676 32.27 -4.89 -11.65
CA ASN A 676 33.41 -4.54 -12.54
C ASN A 676 33.62 -3.04 -12.83
N THR A 677 34.14 -2.26 -11.87
CA THR A 677 34.49 -0.85 -12.06
C THR A 677 35.98 -0.53 -11.79
N CYS A 678 36.44 0.57 -12.37
CA CYS A 678 37.82 1.06 -12.23
C CYS A 678 38.13 1.60 -10.81
N GLN A 679 39.24 1.13 -10.24
CA GLN A 679 39.67 1.47 -8.87
C GLN A 679 40.30 2.88 -8.74
N LEU A 680 40.71 3.50 -9.84
CA LEU A 680 41.32 4.84 -9.87
C LEU A 680 40.60 5.70 -10.91
N SER A 681 39.56 6.41 -10.46
CA SER A 681 38.70 7.22 -11.31
C SER A 681 38.82 8.69 -10.92
N ILE A 682 39.48 9.50 -11.76
CA ILE A 682 39.79 10.92 -11.50
C ILE A 682 39.43 11.73 -12.75
N ASN A 683 38.51 12.69 -12.58
CA ASN A 683 38.05 13.56 -13.66
C ASN A 683 37.52 12.80 -14.90
N THR A 684 36.85 11.67 -14.67
CA THR A 684 36.30 10.79 -15.73
C THR A 684 35.27 11.48 -16.63
N GLN A 685 34.60 12.52 -16.14
CA GLN A 685 33.74 13.41 -16.94
C GLN A 685 34.50 14.09 -18.11
N SER A 686 35.83 14.10 -18.08
CA SER A 686 36.69 14.61 -19.16
C SER A 686 37.18 13.53 -20.14
N CYS A 687 36.76 12.26 -20.02
CA CYS A 687 37.26 11.16 -20.86
C CYS A 687 36.96 11.30 -22.37
N ASP A 688 35.92 12.05 -22.75
CA ASP A 688 35.63 12.37 -24.16
C ASP A 688 36.50 13.50 -24.72
N THR A 689 37.23 14.21 -23.84
CA THR A 689 38.12 15.33 -24.23
C THR A 689 39.56 14.90 -24.50
N VAL A 690 39.93 13.65 -24.20
CA VAL A 690 41.25 13.06 -24.48
C VAL A 690 41.23 12.28 -25.80
N SER A 691 42.36 12.26 -26.52
CA SER A 691 42.40 11.70 -27.87
C SER A 691 42.62 10.19 -27.88
N TRP A 692 41.59 9.45 -28.28
CA TRP A 692 41.62 7.99 -28.46
C TRP A 692 42.04 7.54 -29.86
N THR A 693 42.10 8.47 -30.82
CA THR A 693 42.02 8.18 -32.27
C THR A 693 43.17 7.33 -32.82
N ASP A 694 44.36 7.44 -32.24
CA ASP A 694 45.56 6.67 -32.62
C ASP A 694 45.84 5.49 -31.67
N MET A 695 44.97 5.24 -30.68
CA MET A 695 45.20 4.25 -29.64
C MET A 695 44.56 2.89 -29.98
N GLN A 696 45.22 1.80 -29.59
CA GLN A 696 44.69 0.44 -29.72
C GLN A 696 44.36 -0.12 -28.32
N PRO A 697 43.26 -0.90 -28.16
CA PRO A 697 42.94 -1.54 -26.89
C PRO A 697 44.07 -2.45 -26.40
N VAL A 698 44.39 -2.36 -25.11
CA VAL A 698 45.43 -3.18 -24.48
C VAL A 698 44.76 -4.39 -23.80
N GLN A 699 45.15 -5.59 -24.20
CA GLN A 699 44.52 -6.83 -23.73
C GLN A 699 44.68 -6.99 -22.20
N GLY A 700 43.55 -7.00 -21.48
CA GLY A 700 43.51 -7.07 -20.01
C GLY A 700 43.61 -5.72 -19.30
N CYS A 701 43.55 -4.60 -20.03
CA CYS A 701 43.30 -3.28 -19.47
C CYS A 701 41.86 -2.85 -19.75
N ASP A 702 41.13 -2.58 -18.68
CA ASP A 702 39.75 -2.08 -18.73
C ASP A 702 39.74 -0.55 -18.49
N CYS A 703 40.71 -0.05 -17.71
CA CYS A 703 40.80 1.31 -17.20
C CYS A 703 42.03 2.02 -17.77
N TYR A 704 41.85 3.21 -18.37
CA TYR A 704 42.90 3.95 -19.08
C TYR A 704 43.09 5.35 -18.50
N ASN A 705 44.37 5.77 -18.42
CA ASN A 705 44.80 6.97 -17.71
C ASN A 705 45.65 7.87 -18.60
N PHE A 706 45.42 9.18 -18.48
CA PHE A 706 45.97 10.24 -19.32
C PHE A 706 46.57 11.37 -18.46
N CYS A 707 47.69 11.92 -18.93
CA CYS A 707 48.42 13.04 -18.33
C CYS A 707 48.54 14.17 -19.36
N ASN A 708 47.99 15.34 -19.05
CA ASN A 708 47.91 16.51 -19.94
C ASN A 708 47.31 16.18 -21.33
N GLY A 709 46.32 15.29 -21.38
CA GLY A 709 45.65 14.86 -22.61
C GLY A 709 46.35 13.75 -23.41
N ALA A 710 47.55 13.33 -23.02
CA ALA A 710 48.28 12.21 -23.63
C ALA A 710 48.14 10.93 -22.78
N TYR A 711 48.02 9.77 -23.43
CA TYR A 711 47.93 8.48 -22.73
C TYR A 711 49.18 8.19 -21.88
N SER A 712 49.00 7.63 -20.70
CA SER A 712 50.02 7.43 -19.67
C SER A 712 50.12 5.99 -19.16
N SER A 713 49.00 5.36 -18.78
CA SER A 713 48.98 4.00 -18.22
C SER A 713 47.58 3.38 -18.29
N CYS A 714 47.48 2.06 -18.12
CA CYS A 714 46.20 1.37 -18.01
C CYS A 714 46.29 0.23 -16.98
N CYS A 715 45.14 -0.23 -16.48
CA CYS A 715 45.04 -1.36 -15.56
C CYS A 715 43.75 -2.16 -15.74
N THR A 716 43.73 -3.36 -15.18
CA THR A 716 42.54 -4.21 -15.05
C THR A 716 41.61 -3.66 -13.95
N ALA A 717 40.31 -3.79 -14.12
CA ALA A 717 39.32 -3.44 -13.10
C ALA A 717 39.56 -4.22 -11.80
N GLY A 718 39.26 -3.61 -10.64
CA GLY A 718 39.49 -4.25 -9.34
C GLY A 718 40.96 -4.46 -8.92
N GLN A 719 41.95 -3.87 -9.60
CA GLN A 719 43.35 -3.87 -9.18
C GLN A 719 43.91 -2.45 -8.98
N PRO A 720 44.77 -2.22 -7.96
CA PRO A 720 45.36 -0.91 -7.71
C PRO A 720 46.43 -0.58 -8.76
N CYS A 721 46.34 0.61 -9.37
CA CYS A 721 47.37 1.14 -10.24
C CYS A 721 47.93 2.48 -9.71
N GLY A 722 49.13 2.84 -10.14
CA GLY A 722 49.78 4.10 -9.79
C GLY A 722 50.30 4.78 -11.05
N MET A 723 50.15 6.11 -11.10
CA MET A 723 50.71 6.96 -12.15
C MET A 723 51.30 8.23 -11.52
N GLU A 724 52.32 8.80 -12.16
CA GLU A 724 52.86 10.11 -11.80
C GLU A 724 52.64 11.08 -12.97
N CYS A 725 52.04 12.24 -12.69
CA CYS A 725 51.78 13.28 -13.69
C CYS A 725 52.05 14.66 -13.08
N GLY A 726 52.89 15.47 -13.73
CA GLY A 726 53.21 16.84 -13.31
C GLY A 726 52.22 17.89 -13.82
N GLY A 727 50.94 17.56 -13.98
CA GLY A 727 49.94 18.43 -14.61
C GLY A 727 48.52 17.86 -14.50
N SER A 728 47.65 18.17 -15.48
CA SER A 728 46.26 17.74 -15.45
C SER A 728 46.14 16.22 -15.66
N VAL A 729 45.28 15.56 -14.87
CA VAL A 729 45.05 14.10 -14.90
C VAL A 729 43.60 13.82 -15.28
N VAL A 730 43.43 12.82 -16.14
CA VAL A 730 42.14 12.19 -16.45
C VAL A 730 42.40 10.68 -16.39
N ALA A 731 41.83 9.98 -15.40
CA ALA A 731 42.16 8.59 -15.08
C ALA A 731 40.90 7.76 -14.81
N GLY A 732 40.96 6.45 -15.09
CA GLY A 732 39.82 5.55 -14.98
C GLY A 732 38.85 5.64 -16.16
N CYS A 733 39.30 6.08 -17.33
CA CYS A 733 38.48 6.05 -18.54
C CYS A 733 38.35 4.62 -19.07
N GLU A 734 37.13 4.16 -19.31
CA GLU A 734 36.89 2.89 -19.98
C GLU A 734 37.03 3.05 -21.50
N PHE A 735 37.62 2.06 -22.19
CA PHE A 735 37.85 2.14 -23.64
C PHE A 735 36.54 1.90 -24.41
N MET A 736 35.69 2.92 -24.48
CA MET A 736 34.53 2.92 -25.36
C MET A 736 34.99 2.98 -26.82
N SER A 737 35.01 1.83 -27.50
CA SER A 737 35.22 1.79 -28.94
C SER A 737 34.09 2.53 -29.63
N GLN A 738 34.39 3.72 -30.15
CA GLN A 738 33.50 4.53 -30.98
C GLN A 738 32.77 3.63 -32.00
N PRO A 739 31.45 3.80 -32.23
CA PRO A 739 30.68 3.03 -33.20
C PRO A 739 31.01 3.48 -34.63
N ASN A 740 32.25 3.24 -35.04
CA ASN A 740 32.78 3.56 -36.36
C ASN A 740 32.14 2.59 -37.36
N GLY A 741 31.19 3.10 -38.15
CA GLY A 741 30.26 2.30 -38.95
C GLY A 741 30.96 1.25 -39.82
N THR A 742 30.43 0.02 -39.79
CA THR A 742 31.06 -1.21 -40.32
C THR A 742 31.66 -1.02 -41.71
N PRO A 743 33.00 -1.02 -41.87
CA PRO A 743 33.63 -0.97 -43.17
C PRO A 743 33.41 -2.30 -43.90
N THR A 744 32.85 -2.26 -45.11
CA THR A 744 32.43 -3.45 -45.88
C THR A 744 33.60 -4.39 -46.21
N PRO A 745 33.57 -5.67 -45.80
CA PRO A 745 34.55 -6.67 -46.23
C PRO A 745 34.10 -7.37 -47.53
N VAL A 746 34.74 -7.00 -48.64
CA VAL A 746 34.76 -7.70 -49.96
C VAL A 746 36.25 -7.79 -50.35
N PRO A 747 36.77 -8.80 -51.11
CA PRO A 747 36.15 -9.99 -51.75
C PRO A 747 36.37 -11.28 -50.87
N VAL A 748 36.56 -12.55 -51.29
CA VAL A 748 37.00 -13.21 -52.55
C VAL A 748 36.44 -14.65 -52.68
N THR A 749 36.12 -15.08 -53.90
CA THR A 749 35.72 -16.45 -54.30
C THR A 749 36.92 -17.40 -54.48
N PRO A 750 36.76 -18.73 -54.25
CA PRO A 750 36.59 -19.62 -55.41
C PRO A 750 35.73 -20.91 -55.23
N VAL A 751 34.77 -21.07 -56.15
CA VAL A 751 34.48 -22.24 -57.06
C VAL A 751 35.05 -23.67 -56.75
N PRO A 752 34.41 -24.77 -57.23
CA PRO A 752 33.23 -25.46 -56.67
C PRO A 752 33.42 -27.01 -56.55
N THR A 753 32.40 -27.79 -56.13
CA THR A 753 32.00 -29.05 -56.83
C THR A 753 30.64 -29.65 -56.41
N THR A 754 29.96 -30.23 -57.41
CA THR A 754 28.92 -31.30 -57.46
C THR A 754 28.67 -32.17 -56.20
N ALA A 755 27.48 -32.74 -55.94
CA ALA A 755 26.51 -33.31 -56.90
C ALA A 755 25.05 -33.51 -56.39
N THR A 756 24.10 -33.52 -57.31
CA THR A 756 22.74 -34.13 -57.27
C THR A 756 22.79 -35.65 -57.60
N PRO A 757 21.69 -36.48 -57.68
CA PRO A 757 20.24 -36.17 -57.69
C PRO A 757 19.31 -37.17 -56.90
N THR A 758 17.99 -37.12 -57.19
CA THR A 758 16.97 -38.21 -57.21
C THR A 758 16.36 -38.74 -55.90
N ALA A 759 15.06 -39.12 -55.83
CA ALA A 759 13.93 -38.98 -56.79
C ALA A 759 12.54 -39.13 -56.11
N ASP A 760 11.51 -38.56 -56.75
CA ASP A 760 10.07 -38.89 -56.62
C ASP A 760 9.68 -39.98 -57.67
N PRO A 761 8.67 -40.86 -57.45
CA PRO A 761 7.35 -40.61 -58.08
C PRO A 761 6.10 -41.24 -57.40
N GLY A 762 5.36 -40.48 -56.59
CA GLY A 762 3.88 -40.58 -56.36
C GLY A 762 3.21 -41.97 -56.15
N PRO A 763 1.99 -42.21 -56.69
CA PRO A 763 0.77 -41.39 -56.54
C PRO A 763 -0.55 -42.19 -56.26
N SER A 764 -1.69 -41.47 -56.17
CA SER A 764 -3.11 -41.94 -56.25
C SER A 764 -3.74 -42.55 -54.96
N THR A 765 -5.07 -42.56 -54.70
CA THR A 765 -6.29 -42.28 -55.52
C THR A 765 -7.41 -41.48 -54.80
N PHE A 766 -8.23 -40.78 -55.58
CA PHE A 766 -9.58 -40.21 -55.32
C PHE A 766 -10.53 -40.99 -54.37
N PHE A 767 -11.47 -40.30 -53.69
CA PHE A 767 -12.93 -40.29 -54.04
C PHE A 767 -13.74 -39.15 -53.37
N PHE A 768 -15.06 -39.09 -53.64
CA PHE A 768 -15.93 -37.88 -53.63
C PHE A 768 -16.63 -37.45 -52.31
N TRP A 769 -17.02 -36.16 -52.30
CA TRP A 769 -18.04 -35.41 -51.51
C TRP A 769 -19.50 -35.94 -51.70
N PRO A 770 -20.59 -35.44 -51.03
CA PRO A 770 -20.83 -34.03 -50.63
C PRO A 770 -21.69 -33.66 -49.37
N ASP A 771 -21.69 -32.35 -49.07
CA ASP A 771 -22.77 -31.45 -48.55
C ASP A 771 -23.63 -31.81 -47.31
N GLY A 772 -23.32 -31.18 -46.16
CA GLY A 772 -23.91 -29.88 -45.76
C GLY A 772 -25.33 -29.79 -45.15
N MET A 773 -25.49 -28.93 -44.12
CA MET A 773 -26.56 -27.91 -44.04
C MET A 773 -26.34 -26.90 -42.88
N MET A 774 -26.89 -25.69 -43.02
CA MET A 774 -26.84 -24.60 -42.04
C MET A 774 -27.88 -24.76 -40.92
N ARG A 775 -27.55 -24.29 -39.72
CA ARG A 775 -28.38 -23.36 -38.95
C ARG A 775 -27.58 -22.63 -37.88
#